data_AF-A0A7Y2UAK3-F1
#
_entry.id   AF-A0A7Y2UAK3-F1
#
_cell.length_a   1.000
_cell.length_b   1.000
_cell.length_c   1.000
_cell.angle_alpha   90.00
_cell.angle_beta   90.00
_cell.angle_gamma   90.00
#
_symmetry.space_group_name_H-M   'P 1'
#
loop_
_entity.id
_entity.type
_entity.pdbx_description
1 polymer ?
#
loop_
_entity_poly.entity_id
_entity_poly.type
_entity_poly.pdbx_seq_one_letter_code
_entity_poly.pdbx_strand_id
1 'polypeptide(L)'
;MTTSAPEYVYEKKKQLSVLSMNTLAFTVNFAVWTMFSVIGIKIKGELGLSETEFGLLIATPILTGSLVRLPLGILTDRFGGRVVYFVQMLLVAVATYGLHYADQFWQYLVIGLCIGLAGGSFAIGIAYTSAWFGKKQQGFAMGIFGAGNAGAALNIFVAPIIVVAMGWRSVPVIYSIAMLVMAFVFLLFTYPDPQFEERRKNQNFPTLGDQFRALTETRVWRYGLAYYFVFGGFVALSLWLPKYYMAEYGLTLQQAAMISLIFVLPSGVIRALGGWISDKYGGDTTTWWVFWVCIICLFFMSYPPTSVTIHRIDGDLTFGIATGVALFTALAFIVGIAQGIGKASVYRSLADHYTGNMGPVGGLVGVIGGLGGFTLPIMFGIAVDATGVRSTTFMLMFGVLAGVMIWTWMAARGERAEVLARRPGLREKMIEEDLARPLTTAGRWLTNWRPDDEEFWKSGGKAIALRNLIFSMPPLFLSFAVWTVWSVVVIELPRIGFQFSTGELFWLAAIPGLSGAAFRLLYSFVVPIFGGRNFTIFSTLTLLVPTLWMAVAVQNANTSYIVFVIIALLCGLGGGNFSSSMANISFFFPRKKLGTALGWNAGAGNLGVGVMQAIVPLVIFSGALAFKGGMPQAYETVGATSQVWLQNAGLIWIPFILLATIGVAFGQNNIRGMQGSYGEKTAIFTRKHAWVLSWLYTGTFGSFIGFSAAFPILLAVLFPESGALKWAFAGPLAGALIRPLGGWLSDRIGGTKVTFWNFAVMFLAGAWVFLSLPSEAGNQSVDAFFLAFMLLFLTAGIGNGSVFHIVPAVFRKLHERAAEGQGEAARQAAVAAGAVEASVALGFTSAIAALGLFFIPAFVATSIQATGSPHLAIGVFSVFYLSCVLTTWWWYKRQGAEVRCA
;
A
#
# COMPACT_ATOMS: atom_id res chain seq x y z
N MET A 1 36.17 -36.20 4.99
CA MET A 1 35.70 -36.68 3.68
C MET A 1 34.21 -36.41 3.58
N THR A 2 33.80 -35.34 2.91
CA THR A 2 32.40 -35.06 2.58
C THR A 2 32.06 -35.84 1.31
N THR A 3 31.42 -37.00 1.45
CA THR A 3 30.85 -37.74 0.32
C THR A 3 29.79 -36.88 -0.35
N SER A 4 30.13 -36.32 -1.51
CA SER A 4 29.16 -35.71 -2.42
C SER A 4 28.12 -36.77 -2.78
N ALA A 5 26.83 -36.47 -2.55
CA ALA A 5 25.74 -37.33 -2.97
C ALA A 5 25.87 -37.67 -4.46
N PRO A 6 25.57 -38.92 -4.88
CA PRO A 6 25.70 -39.33 -6.27
C PRO A 6 24.89 -38.40 -7.19
N GLU A 7 25.56 -37.82 -8.19
CA GLU A 7 24.92 -37.00 -9.22
C GLU A 7 24.18 -37.95 -10.18
N TYR A 8 22.91 -38.18 -9.93
CA TYR A 8 22.04 -38.95 -10.83
C TYR A 8 22.04 -38.31 -12.22
N VAL A 9 22.46 -39.05 -13.25
CA VAL A 9 22.36 -38.61 -14.64
C VAL A 9 20.92 -38.82 -15.10
N TYR A 10 20.13 -37.76 -15.02
CA TYR A 10 18.73 -37.81 -15.42
C TYR A 10 18.58 -37.65 -16.95
N GLU A 11 17.86 -38.57 -17.60
CA GLU A 11 17.45 -38.38 -18.99
C GLU A 11 16.45 -37.22 -19.11
N LYS A 12 16.85 -36.12 -19.76
CA LYS A 12 16.03 -34.90 -19.93
C LYS A 12 14.63 -35.17 -20.48
N LYS A 13 14.48 -36.13 -21.41
CA LYS A 13 13.18 -36.51 -21.98
C LYS A 13 12.22 -37.07 -20.91
N LYS A 14 12.72 -37.94 -20.03
CA LYS A 14 11.93 -38.53 -18.93
C LYS A 14 11.55 -37.49 -17.89
N GLN A 15 12.48 -36.59 -17.53
CA GLN A 15 12.20 -35.47 -16.61
C GLN A 15 11.07 -34.57 -17.11
N LEU A 16 11.13 -34.17 -18.38
CA LEU A 16 10.12 -33.30 -18.99
C LEU A 16 8.76 -34.02 -19.06
N SER A 17 8.75 -35.28 -19.48
CA SER A 17 7.53 -36.11 -19.54
C SER A 17 6.84 -36.20 -18.17
N VAL A 18 7.61 -36.53 -17.12
CA VAL A 18 7.08 -36.62 -15.75
C VAL A 18 6.56 -35.28 -15.26
N LEU A 19 7.32 -34.20 -15.45
CA LEU A 19 6.88 -32.86 -15.02
C LEU A 19 5.58 -32.44 -15.72
N SER A 20 5.53 -32.56 -17.05
CA SER A 20 4.34 -32.19 -17.83
C SER A 20 3.12 -33.03 -17.46
N MET A 21 3.26 -34.35 -17.38
CA MET A 21 2.15 -35.23 -17.00
C MET A 21 1.69 -35.01 -15.57
N ASN A 22 2.61 -34.73 -14.65
CA ASN A 22 2.27 -34.43 -13.25
C ASN A 22 1.56 -33.09 -13.10
N THR A 23 1.95 -32.06 -13.85
CA THR A 23 1.21 -30.80 -13.92
C THR A 23 -0.20 -30.99 -14.48
N LEU A 24 -0.35 -31.76 -15.58
CA LEU A 24 -1.64 -32.03 -16.19
C LEU A 24 -2.55 -32.85 -15.26
N ALA A 25 -2.04 -33.93 -14.67
CA ALA A 25 -2.78 -34.74 -13.72
C ALA A 25 -3.21 -33.91 -12.49
N PHE A 26 -2.32 -33.04 -11.98
CA PHE A 26 -2.68 -32.12 -10.91
C PHE A 26 -3.76 -31.12 -11.34
N THR A 27 -3.72 -30.64 -12.58
CA THR A 27 -4.75 -29.76 -13.16
C THR A 27 -6.12 -30.42 -13.19
N VAL A 28 -6.21 -31.67 -13.66
CA VAL A 28 -7.48 -32.41 -13.70
C VAL A 28 -7.98 -32.70 -12.27
N ASN A 29 -7.09 -33.12 -11.36
CA ASN A 29 -7.44 -33.30 -9.95
C ASN A 29 -7.96 -32.02 -9.31
N PHE A 30 -7.31 -30.89 -9.55
CA PHE A 30 -7.71 -29.61 -8.97
C PHE A 30 -9.06 -29.12 -9.54
N ALA A 31 -9.34 -29.41 -10.82
CA ALA A 31 -10.64 -29.13 -11.42
C ALA A 31 -11.76 -29.92 -10.75
N VAL A 32 -11.58 -31.23 -10.57
CA VAL A 32 -12.54 -32.09 -9.86
C VAL A 32 -12.69 -31.68 -8.40
N TRP A 33 -11.59 -31.35 -7.74
CA TRP A 33 -11.58 -30.93 -6.34
C TRP A 33 -12.37 -29.64 -6.08
N THR A 34 -12.43 -28.75 -7.08
CA THR A 34 -13.14 -27.46 -6.98
C THR A 34 -14.51 -27.45 -7.69
N MET A 35 -14.96 -28.59 -8.22
CA MET A 35 -16.18 -28.72 -9.03
C MET A 35 -17.45 -28.15 -8.36
N PHE A 36 -17.56 -28.30 -7.04
CA PHE A 36 -18.71 -27.78 -6.27
C PHE A 36 -18.85 -26.26 -6.30
N SER A 37 -17.85 -25.49 -6.76
CA SER A 37 -18.01 -24.03 -6.96
C SER A 37 -19.08 -23.67 -7.99
N VAL A 38 -19.34 -24.55 -8.97
CA VAL A 38 -20.32 -24.32 -10.03
C VAL A 38 -21.56 -25.16 -9.78
N ILE A 39 -21.42 -26.47 -9.64
CA ILE A 39 -22.59 -27.37 -9.47
C ILE A 39 -23.24 -27.20 -8.09
N GLY A 40 -22.50 -26.77 -7.07
CA GLY A 40 -23.02 -26.55 -5.72
C GLY A 40 -24.09 -25.47 -5.69
N ILE A 41 -24.05 -24.49 -6.61
CA ILE A 41 -25.08 -23.44 -6.73
C ILE A 41 -26.42 -24.06 -7.15
N LYS A 42 -26.39 -25.08 -8.02
CA LYS A 42 -27.59 -25.81 -8.45
C LYS A 42 -28.10 -26.73 -7.35
N ILE A 43 -27.21 -27.47 -6.68
CA ILE A 43 -27.56 -28.32 -5.53
C ILE A 43 -28.20 -27.48 -4.41
N LYS A 44 -27.63 -26.30 -4.11
CA LYS A 44 -28.21 -25.35 -3.15
C LYS A 44 -29.65 -24.98 -3.52
N GLY A 45 -29.89 -24.68 -4.80
CA GLY A 45 -31.22 -24.34 -5.30
C GLY A 45 -32.22 -25.50 -5.23
N GLU A 46 -31.81 -26.72 -5.60
CA GLU A 46 -32.67 -27.91 -5.56
C GLU A 46 -33.04 -28.34 -4.14
N LEU A 47 -32.10 -28.23 -3.19
CA LEU A 47 -32.30 -28.66 -1.80
C LEU A 47 -32.72 -27.53 -0.85
N GLY A 48 -32.79 -26.28 -1.33
CA GLY A 48 -33.14 -25.13 -0.50
C GLY A 48 -32.12 -24.81 0.61
N LEU A 49 -30.82 -25.03 0.36
CA LEU A 49 -29.78 -24.94 1.39
C LEU A 49 -29.51 -23.48 1.85
N SER A 50 -29.28 -23.31 3.15
CA SER A 50 -28.72 -22.09 3.77
C SER A 50 -27.34 -21.73 3.22
N GLU A 51 -26.79 -20.56 3.57
CA GLU A 51 -25.43 -20.20 3.17
C GLU A 51 -24.38 -21.02 3.91
N THR A 52 -24.66 -21.39 5.16
CA THR A 52 -23.84 -22.27 5.98
C THR A 52 -23.78 -23.68 5.39
N GLU A 53 -24.91 -24.26 5.01
CA GLU A 53 -24.95 -25.59 4.38
C GLU A 53 -24.28 -25.60 3.01
N PHE A 54 -24.46 -24.53 2.22
CA PHE A 54 -23.71 -24.36 0.96
C PHE A 54 -22.20 -24.26 1.22
N GLY A 55 -21.79 -23.48 2.22
CA GLY A 55 -20.40 -23.38 2.68
C GLY A 55 -19.83 -24.74 3.06
N LEU A 56 -20.59 -25.55 3.81
CA LEU A 56 -20.22 -26.91 4.17
C LEU A 56 -20.10 -27.83 2.95
N LEU A 57 -21.03 -27.75 2.01
CA LEU A 57 -21.03 -28.54 0.76
C LEU A 57 -19.74 -28.33 -0.03
N ILE A 58 -19.39 -27.06 -0.29
CA ILE A 58 -18.20 -26.73 -1.11
C ILE A 58 -16.89 -26.95 -0.34
N ALA A 59 -16.91 -26.84 0.99
CA ALA A 59 -15.73 -27.00 1.84
C ALA A 59 -15.37 -28.47 2.13
N THR A 60 -16.35 -29.37 2.14
CA THR A 60 -16.15 -30.77 2.57
C THR A 60 -15.08 -31.52 1.77
N PRO A 61 -15.03 -31.46 0.42
CA PRO A 61 -13.93 -32.04 -0.34
C PRO A 61 -12.57 -31.42 -0.01
N ILE A 62 -12.54 -30.15 0.38
CA ILE A 62 -11.31 -29.43 0.74
C ILE A 62 -10.72 -29.96 2.05
N LEU A 63 -11.57 -30.38 3.01
CA LEU A 63 -11.15 -30.98 4.28
C LEU A 63 -10.33 -32.24 4.05
N THR A 64 -10.91 -33.25 3.41
CA THR A 64 -10.22 -34.52 3.15
C THR A 64 -9.00 -34.29 2.29
N GLY A 65 -9.08 -33.46 1.24
CA GLY A 65 -7.92 -33.13 0.41
C GLY A 65 -6.77 -32.47 1.15
N SER A 66 -7.05 -31.81 2.27
CA SER A 66 -6.03 -31.22 3.15
C SER A 66 -5.45 -32.26 4.11
N LEU A 67 -6.31 -33.05 4.77
CA LEU A 67 -5.90 -34.06 5.76
C LEU A 67 -5.12 -35.22 5.13
N VAL A 68 -5.52 -35.67 3.94
CA VAL A 68 -4.90 -36.82 3.27
C VAL A 68 -3.54 -36.52 2.66
N ARG A 69 -3.06 -35.26 2.72
CA ARG A 69 -1.73 -34.88 2.23
C ARG A 69 -0.60 -35.61 2.95
N LEU A 70 -0.69 -35.75 4.27
CA LEU A 70 0.32 -36.45 5.07
C LEU A 70 0.37 -37.96 4.73
N PRO A 71 -0.76 -38.72 4.81
CA PRO A 71 -0.73 -40.14 4.50
C PRO A 71 -0.39 -40.40 3.03
N LEU A 72 -0.88 -39.62 2.07
CA LEU A 72 -0.52 -39.79 0.65
C LEU A 72 0.95 -39.46 0.38
N GLY A 73 1.54 -38.50 1.10
CA GLY A 73 2.98 -38.25 1.04
C GLY A 73 3.78 -39.47 1.51
N ILE A 74 3.42 -40.06 2.65
CA ILE A 74 4.05 -41.27 3.18
C ILE A 74 3.87 -42.46 2.21
N LEU A 75 2.67 -42.64 1.67
CA LEU A 75 2.40 -43.69 0.68
C LEU A 75 3.22 -43.47 -0.60
N THR A 76 3.44 -42.23 -1.01
CA THR A 76 4.29 -41.88 -2.15
C THR A 76 5.74 -42.26 -1.90
N ASP A 77 6.24 -42.02 -0.69
CA ASP A 77 7.60 -42.43 -0.31
C ASP A 77 7.74 -43.97 -0.27
N ARG A 78 6.70 -44.68 0.17
CA ARG A 78 6.68 -46.15 0.32
C ARG A 78 6.43 -46.94 -0.96
N PHE A 79 5.51 -46.48 -1.80
CA PHE A 79 5.04 -47.20 -2.99
C PHE A 79 5.39 -46.52 -4.33
N GLY A 80 5.97 -45.32 -4.26
CA GLY A 80 6.39 -44.54 -5.42
C GLY A 80 5.27 -43.68 -6.00
N GLY A 81 5.61 -42.46 -6.43
CA GLY A 81 4.65 -41.47 -6.90
C GLY A 81 3.79 -41.94 -8.07
N ARG A 82 4.37 -42.69 -9.02
CA ARG A 82 3.66 -43.18 -10.22
C ARG A 82 2.43 -44.02 -9.88
N VAL A 83 2.57 -45.00 -8.99
CA VAL A 83 1.49 -45.95 -8.64
C VAL A 83 0.45 -45.27 -7.75
N VAL A 84 0.91 -44.50 -6.76
CA VAL A 84 0.01 -43.82 -5.82
C VAL A 84 -0.86 -42.80 -6.54
N TYR A 85 -0.31 -42.03 -7.48
CA TYR A 85 -1.09 -41.09 -8.30
C TYR A 85 -2.14 -41.80 -9.15
N PHE A 86 -1.79 -42.93 -9.78
CA PHE A 86 -2.71 -43.72 -10.60
C PHE A 86 -3.90 -44.23 -9.79
N VAL A 87 -3.63 -44.91 -8.66
CA VAL A 87 -4.68 -45.43 -7.78
C VAL A 87 -5.55 -44.31 -7.22
N GLN A 88 -4.94 -43.19 -6.81
CA GLN A 88 -5.67 -42.03 -6.32
C GLN A 88 -6.66 -41.48 -7.35
N MET A 89 -6.26 -41.35 -8.61
CA MET A 89 -7.15 -40.88 -9.68
C MET A 89 -8.29 -41.85 -9.98
N LEU A 90 -8.05 -43.17 -9.93
CA LEU A 90 -9.13 -44.17 -10.08
C LEU A 90 -10.17 -44.05 -8.96
N LEU A 91 -9.73 -43.93 -7.71
CA LEU A 91 -10.64 -43.77 -6.56
C LEU A 91 -11.46 -42.48 -6.67
N VAL A 92 -10.83 -41.37 -7.08
CA VAL A 92 -11.52 -40.10 -7.30
C VAL A 92 -12.50 -40.21 -8.46
N ALA A 93 -12.16 -40.88 -9.55
CA ALA A 93 -13.06 -41.06 -10.68
C ALA A 93 -14.35 -41.79 -10.28
N VAL A 94 -14.22 -42.89 -9.53
CA VAL A 94 -15.37 -43.65 -9.02
C VAL A 94 -16.26 -42.80 -8.10
N ALA A 95 -15.65 -42.08 -7.15
CA ALA A 95 -16.39 -41.18 -6.27
C ALA A 95 -17.09 -40.05 -7.04
N THR A 96 -16.41 -39.47 -8.03
CA THR A 96 -16.96 -38.38 -8.86
C THR A 96 -18.14 -38.87 -9.69
N TYR A 97 -18.08 -40.08 -10.26
CA TYR A 97 -19.20 -40.69 -10.98
C TYR A 97 -20.39 -40.94 -10.04
N GLY A 98 -20.12 -41.44 -8.83
CA GLY A 98 -21.14 -41.68 -7.80
C GLY A 98 -21.96 -40.45 -7.43
N LEU A 99 -21.41 -39.24 -7.58
CA LEU A 99 -22.11 -37.98 -7.32
C LEU A 99 -23.35 -37.79 -8.20
N HIS A 100 -23.41 -38.43 -9.36
CA HIS A 100 -24.57 -38.38 -10.26
C HIS A 100 -25.86 -38.92 -9.61
N TYR A 101 -25.72 -39.88 -8.69
CA TYR A 101 -26.83 -40.56 -8.01
C TYR A 101 -27.19 -39.93 -6.64
N ALA A 102 -26.53 -38.83 -6.27
CA ALA A 102 -26.81 -38.17 -5.00
C ALA A 102 -28.06 -37.28 -5.14
N ASP A 103 -29.00 -37.43 -4.21
CA ASP A 103 -30.21 -36.62 -4.11
C ASP A 103 -30.43 -36.02 -2.72
N GLN A 104 -29.70 -36.48 -1.69
CA GLN A 104 -29.82 -36.01 -0.31
C GLN A 104 -28.55 -35.27 0.14
N PHE A 105 -28.70 -34.22 0.95
CA PHE A 105 -27.57 -33.37 1.38
C PHE A 105 -26.38 -34.16 1.95
N TRP A 106 -26.65 -35.14 2.83
CA TRP A 106 -25.60 -35.97 3.43
C TRP A 106 -24.84 -36.82 2.39
N GLN A 107 -25.49 -37.26 1.30
CA GLN A 107 -24.86 -38.05 0.23
C GLN A 107 -23.80 -37.20 -0.48
N TYR A 108 -24.12 -35.93 -0.77
CA TYR A 108 -23.16 -34.99 -1.35
C TYR A 108 -21.96 -34.74 -0.43
N LEU A 109 -22.16 -34.69 0.89
CA LEU A 109 -21.07 -34.54 1.85
C LEU A 109 -20.16 -35.79 1.89
N VAL A 110 -20.75 -36.98 2.00
CA VAL A 110 -19.98 -38.24 2.05
C VAL A 110 -19.21 -38.49 0.76
N ILE A 111 -19.86 -38.32 -0.39
CA ILE A 111 -19.20 -38.44 -1.69
C ILE A 111 -18.17 -37.33 -1.86
N GLY A 112 -18.48 -36.11 -1.41
CA GLY A 112 -17.55 -34.99 -1.37
C GLY A 112 -16.28 -35.30 -0.59
N LEU A 113 -16.37 -35.98 0.55
CA LEU A 113 -15.20 -36.44 1.31
C LEU A 113 -14.31 -37.36 0.48
N CYS A 114 -14.90 -38.30 -0.26
CA CYS A 114 -14.17 -39.20 -1.17
C CYS A 114 -13.54 -38.45 -2.35
N ILE A 115 -14.28 -37.53 -2.99
CA ILE A 115 -13.76 -36.65 -4.04
C ILE A 115 -12.58 -35.82 -3.53
N GLY A 116 -12.59 -35.46 -2.25
CA GLY A 116 -11.51 -34.73 -1.59
C GLY A 116 -10.13 -35.39 -1.72
N LEU A 117 -10.03 -36.71 -1.96
CA LEU A 117 -8.76 -37.37 -2.30
C LEU A 117 -8.02 -36.69 -3.46
N ALA A 118 -8.74 -36.03 -4.37
CA ALA A 118 -8.19 -35.22 -5.45
C ALA A 118 -7.27 -34.09 -4.95
N GLY A 119 -7.60 -33.45 -3.83
CA GLY A 119 -6.77 -32.39 -3.22
C GLY A 119 -5.45 -32.90 -2.62
N GLY A 120 -5.38 -34.19 -2.32
CA GLY A 120 -4.18 -34.88 -1.83
C GLY A 120 -3.12 -35.13 -2.90
N SER A 121 -3.50 -35.06 -4.18
CA SER A 121 -2.59 -35.20 -5.34
C SER A 121 -1.42 -34.21 -5.33
N PHE A 122 -1.57 -33.07 -4.64
CA PHE A 122 -0.49 -32.11 -4.44
C PHE A 122 0.72 -32.71 -3.70
N ALA A 123 0.48 -33.48 -2.64
CA ALA A 123 1.55 -34.09 -1.86
C ALA A 123 2.28 -35.17 -2.66
N ILE A 124 1.52 -36.01 -3.38
CA ILE A 124 2.06 -37.03 -4.29
C ILE A 124 2.92 -36.36 -5.37
N GLY A 125 2.39 -35.30 -5.98
CA GLY A 125 3.06 -34.61 -7.08
C GLY A 125 4.30 -33.83 -6.67
N ILE A 126 4.35 -33.24 -5.47
CA ILE A 126 5.58 -32.64 -4.93
C ILE A 126 6.65 -33.70 -4.75
N ALA A 127 6.34 -34.77 -4.00
CA ALA A 127 7.31 -35.83 -3.70
C ALA A 127 7.83 -36.46 -5.00
N TYR A 128 6.93 -36.76 -5.92
CA TYR A 128 7.27 -37.35 -7.20
C TYR A 128 8.09 -36.39 -8.07
N THR A 129 7.70 -35.11 -8.24
CA THR A 129 8.50 -34.14 -9.01
C THR A 129 9.88 -33.94 -8.41
N SER A 130 9.98 -33.79 -7.10
CA SER A 130 11.27 -33.54 -6.44
C SER A 130 12.30 -34.64 -6.67
N ALA A 131 11.85 -35.89 -6.87
CA ALA A 131 12.75 -37.01 -7.08
C ALA A 131 13.45 -36.98 -8.47
N TRP A 132 12.93 -36.20 -9.42
CA TRP A 132 13.46 -36.12 -10.78
C TRP A 132 14.37 -34.91 -11.04
N PHE A 133 14.43 -33.93 -10.13
CA PHE A 133 15.16 -32.67 -10.33
C PHE A 133 16.15 -32.39 -9.20
N GLY A 134 17.39 -32.04 -9.56
CA GLY A 134 18.42 -31.66 -8.59
C GLY A 134 18.12 -30.34 -7.86
N LYS A 135 18.76 -30.12 -6.70
CA LYS A 135 18.50 -28.98 -5.79
C LYS A 135 18.47 -27.61 -6.47
N LYS A 136 19.30 -27.38 -7.50
CA LYS A 136 19.36 -26.11 -8.25
C LYS A 136 18.13 -25.84 -9.14
N GLN A 137 17.45 -26.89 -9.63
CA GLN A 137 16.32 -26.78 -10.56
C GLN A 137 14.98 -27.13 -9.91
N GLN A 138 15.01 -27.71 -8.71
CA GLN A 138 13.84 -28.22 -8.00
C GLN A 138 12.78 -27.13 -7.77
N GLY A 139 13.17 -25.91 -7.41
CA GLY A 139 12.23 -24.79 -7.20
C GLY A 139 11.43 -24.44 -8.45
N PHE A 140 12.08 -24.39 -9.62
CA PHE A 140 11.41 -24.13 -10.90
C PHE A 140 10.47 -25.26 -11.30
N ALA A 141 10.91 -26.52 -11.16
CA ALA A 141 10.08 -27.70 -11.43
C ALA A 141 8.85 -27.75 -10.51
N MET A 142 9.02 -27.49 -9.20
CA MET A 142 7.91 -27.37 -8.25
C MET A 142 6.97 -26.21 -8.59
N GLY A 143 7.49 -25.12 -9.15
CA GLY A 143 6.71 -23.99 -9.67
C GLY A 143 5.81 -24.39 -10.85
N ILE A 144 6.38 -25.09 -11.85
CA ILE A 144 5.62 -25.60 -13.01
C ILE A 144 4.58 -26.63 -12.59
N PHE A 145 4.93 -27.56 -11.71
CA PHE A 145 3.97 -28.50 -11.12
C PHE A 145 2.83 -27.74 -10.43
N GLY A 146 3.17 -26.76 -9.59
CA GLY A 146 2.20 -25.94 -8.87
C GLY A 146 1.30 -25.07 -9.76
N ALA A 147 1.65 -24.88 -11.03
CA ALA A 147 0.78 -24.23 -12.02
C ALA A 147 -0.50 -25.05 -12.28
N GLY A 148 -0.53 -26.34 -11.93
CA GLY A 148 -1.73 -27.17 -12.02
C GLY A 148 -2.90 -26.70 -11.15
N ASN A 149 -2.70 -25.75 -10.22
CA ASN A 149 -3.80 -25.01 -9.61
C ASN A 149 -4.72 -24.31 -10.64
N ALA A 150 -4.25 -24.13 -11.88
CA ALA A 150 -5.06 -23.71 -13.03
C ALA A 150 -6.29 -24.62 -13.27
N GLY A 151 -6.33 -25.82 -12.69
CA GLY A 151 -7.52 -26.68 -12.72
C GLY A 151 -8.78 -26.01 -12.17
N ALA A 152 -8.66 -25.10 -11.19
CA ALA A 152 -9.83 -24.34 -10.72
C ALA A 152 -10.36 -23.39 -11.80
N ALA A 153 -9.47 -22.80 -12.60
CA ALA A 153 -9.86 -21.97 -13.75
C ALA A 153 -10.48 -22.83 -14.85
N LEU A 154 -9.91 -24.02 -15.10
CA LEU A 154 -10.48 -25.01 -16.02
C LEU A 154 -11.91 -25.39 -15.60
N ASN A 155 -12.16 -25.64 -14.32
CA ASN A 155 -13.48 -25.95 -13.82
C ASN A 155 -14.48 -24.79 -14.01
N ILE A 156 -14.10 -23.58 -13.62
CA ILE A 156 -14.93 -22.38 -13.79
C ILE A 156 -15.24 -22.10 -15.26
N PHE A 157 -14.35 -22.48 -16.19
CA PHE A 157 -14.58 -22.33 -17.62
C PHE A 157 -15.46 -23.43 -18.20
N VAL A 158 -15.16 -24.70 -17.89
CA VAL A 158 -15.77 -25.87 -18.54
C VAL A 158 -17.10 -26.25 -17.91
N ALA A 159 -17.23 -26.22 -16.58
CA ALA A 159 -18.44 -26.70 -15.90
C ALA A 159 -19.71 -25.92 -16.30
N PRO A 160 -19.72 -24.57 -16.39
CA PRO A 160 -20.91 -23.84 -16.82
C PRO A 160 -21.37 -24.21 -18.24
N ILE A 161 -20.43 -24.48 -19.16
CA ILE A 161 -20.75 -24.89 -20.54
C ILE A 161 -21.49 -26.22 -20.52
N ILE A 162 -20.98 -27.19 -19.74
CA ILE A 162 -21.63 -28.50 -19.54
C ILE A 162 -23.01 -28.33 -18.89
N VAL A 163 -23.12 -27.50 -17.84
CA VAL A 163 -24.39 -27.26 -17.14
C VAL A 163 -25.46 -26.72 -18.08
N VAL A 164 -25.10 -25.80 -18.99
CA VAL A 164 -26.03 -25.22 -19.97
C VAL A 164 -26.41 -26.24 -21.05
N ALA A 165 -25.45 -27.03 -21.54
CA ALA A 165 -25.68 -27.95 -22.65
C ALA A 165 -26.39 -29.27 -22.26
N MET A 166 -26.05 -29.83 -21.10
CA MET A 166 -26.40 -31.21 -20.71
C MET A 166 -26.93 -31.31 -19.26
N GLY A 167 -27.10 -30.19 -18.57
CA GLY A 167 -27.53 -30.15 -17.16
C GLY A 167 -26.38 -30.41 -16.18
N TRP A 168 -26.54 -29.96 -14.93
CA TRP A 168 -25.45 -29.99 -13.94
C TRP A 168 -25.05 -31.40 -13.49
N ARG A 169 -25.99 -32.37 -13.51
CA ARG A 169 -25.73 -33.79 -13.17
C ARG A 169 -24.79 -34.49 -14.17
N SER A 170 -24.54 -33.91 -15.34
CA SER A 170 -23.58 -34.43 -16.33
C SER A 170 -22.13 -34.02 -16.04
N VAL A 171 -21.90 -32.94 -15.27
CA VAL A 171 -20.54 -32.45 -14.93
C VAL A 171 -19.73 -33.52 -14.20
N PRO A 172 -20.23 -34.17 -13.12
CA PRO A 172 -19.46 -35.21 -12.42
C PRO A 172 -19.17 -36.42 -13.31
N VAL A 173 -20.10 -36.78 -14.20
CA VAL A 173 -19.91 -37.89 -15.16
C VAL A 173 -18.76 -37.57 -16.11
N ILE A 174 -18.78 -36.40 -16.77
CA ILE A 174 -17.72 -36.00 -17.70
C ILE A 174 -16.37 -35.87 -16.98
N TYR A 175 -16.38 -35.32 -15.76
CA TYR A 175 -15.16 -35.16 -14.96
C TYR A 175 -14.59 -36.51 -14.51
N SER A 176 -15.45 -37.48 -14.20
CA SER A 176 -15.02 -38.85 -13.88
C SER A 176 -14.35 -39.53 -15.08
N ILE A 177 -14.90 -39.38 -16.29
CA ILE A 177 -14.32 -39.91 -17.52
C ILE A 177 -12.97 -39.25 -17.80
N ALA A 178 -12.90 -37.92 -17.70
CA ALA A 178 -11.66 -37.17 -17.87
C ALA A 178 -10.59 -37.61 -16.85
N MET A 179 -10.97 -37.88 -15.60
CA MET A 179 -10.09 -38.40 -14.56
C MET A 179 -9.57 -39.80 -14.89
N LEU A 180 -10.42 -40.71 -15.38
CA LEU A 180 -10.02 -42.05 -15.81
C LEU A 180 -9.03 -41.99 -16.98
N VAL A 181 -9.34 -41.19 -18.01
CA VAL A 181 -8.46 -40.99 -19.16
C VAL A 181 -7.11 -40.44 -18.70
N MET A 182 -7.12 -39.41 -17.85
CA MET A 182 -5.89 -38.85 -17.28
C MET A 182 -5.12 -39.88 -16.45
N ALA A 183 -5.78 -40.80 -15.74
CA ALA A 183 -5.10 -41.86 -14.99
C ALA A 183 -4.30 -42.79 -15.90
N PHE A 184 -4.90 -43.27 -16.99
CA PHE A 184 -4.21 -44.14 -17.94
C PHE A 184 -3.14 -43.39 -18.74
N VAL A 185 -3.42 -42.16 -19.19
CA VAL A 185 -2.43 -41.30 -19.86
C VAL A 185 -1.24 -41.06 -18.94
N PHE A 186 -1.48 -40.71 -17.67
CA PHE A 186 -0.41 -40.53 -16.69
C PHE A 186 0.40 -41.82 -16.53
N LEU A 187 -0.24 -42.98 -16.42
CA LEU A 187 0.47 -44.25 -16.29
C LEU A 187 1.35 -44.55 -17.52
N LEU A 188 0.86 -44.28 -18.73
CA LEU A 188 1.56 -44.54 -20.00
C LEU A 188 2.75 -43.60 -20.23
N PHE A 189 2.63 -42.32 -19.86
CA PHE A 189 3.63 -41.28 -20.16
C PHE A 189 4.54 -40.90 -18.98
N THR A 190 4.49 -41.64 -17.86
CA THR A 190 5.35 -41.42 -16.69
C THR A 190 6.23 -42.64 -16.38
N TYR A 191 7.28 -42.42 -15.59
CA TYR A 191 8.34 -43.40 -15.33
C TYR A 191 8.52 -43.65 -13.82
N PRO A 192 9.00 -44.84 -13.38
CA PRO A 192 9.27 -45.08 -11.97
C PRO A 192 10.28 -44.07 -11.41
N ASP A 193 10.05 -43.62 -10.18
CA ASP A 193 10.90 -42.65 -9.49
C ASP A 193 12.34 -43.19 -9.34
N PRO A 194 13.37 -42.43 -9.78
CA PRO A 194 14.76 -42.90 -9.80
C PRO A 194 15.37 -43.06 -8.39
N GLN A 195 14.86 -42.34 -7.39
CA GLN A 195 15.34 -42.39 -6.01
C GLN A 195 14.55 -43.40 -5.15
N PHE A 196 13.49 -44.00 -5.70
CA PHE A 196 12.62 -44.93 -4.99
C PHE A 196 13.32 -46.21 -4.54
N GLU A 197 14.13 -46.82 -5.40
CA GLU A 197 14.84 -48.06 -5.04
C GLU A 197 15.87 -47.85 -3.92
N GLU A 198 16.52 -46.70 -3.89
CA GLU A 198 17.50 -46.34 -2.86
C GLU A 198 16.79 -46.08 -1.51
N ARG A 199 15.66 -45.37 -1.50
CA ARG A 199 14.82 -45.22 -0.30
C ARG A 199 14.28 -46.56 0.21
N ARG A 200 13.89 -47.46 -0.70
CA ARG A 200 13.43 -48.80 -0.35
C ARG A 200 14.53 -49.67 0.27
N LYS A 201 15.77 -49.56 -0.23
CA LYS A 201 16.95 -50.27 0.31
C LYS A 201 17.34 -49.77 1.70
N ASN A 202 17.24 -48.47 1.95
CA ASN A 202 17.65 -47.87 3.22
C ASN A 202 16.59 -47.96 4.34
N GLN A 203 15.38 -48.47 4.05
CA GLN A 203 14.24 -48.63 4.99
C GLN A 203 13.90 -47.40 5.86
N ASN A 204 14.35 -46.21 5.49
CA ASN A 204 14.18 -45.01 6.29
C ASN A 204 12.94 -44.23 5.82
N PHE A 205 11.76 -44.70 6.21
CA PHE A 205 10.50 -44.04 5.88
C PHE A 205 10.03 -43.17 7.06
N PRO A 206 9.70 -41.89 6.84
CA PRO A 206 9.16 -41.04 7.90
C PRO A 206 7.84 -41.60 8.42
N THR A 207 7.70 -41.69 9.74
CA THR A 207 6.44 -42.12 10.39
C THR A 207 5.48 -40.94 10.56
N LEU A 208 4.19 -41.21 10.78
CA LEU A 208 3.22 -40.15 11.10
C LEU A 208 3.65 -39.36 12.36
N GLY A 209 4.22 -40.03 13.35
CA GLY A 209 4.75 -39.39 14.57
C GLY A 209 5.88 -38.40 14.29
N ASP A 210 6.79 -38.75 13.38
CA ASP A 210 7.89 -37.86 12.97
C ASP A 210 7.37 -36.60 12.25
N GLN A 211 6.28 -36.73 11.47
CA GLN A 211 5.67 -35.59 10.79
C GLN A 211 4.94 -34.65 11.75
N PHE A 212 4.25 -35.18 12.76
CA PHE A 212 3.56 -34.37 13.76
C PHE A 212 4.51 -33.65 14.72
N ARG A 213 5.74 -34.14 14.91
CA ARG A 213 6.76 -33.43 15.71
C ARG A 213 7.01 -32.01 15.21
N ALA A 214 6.89 -31.76 13.91
CA ALA A 214 7.05 -30.41 13.35
C ALA A 214 5.99 -29.40 13.86
N LEU A 215 4.81 -29.84 14.36
CA LEU A 215 3.81 -28.95 14.97
C LEU A 215 4.28 -28.31 16.27
N THR A 216 5.32 -28.84 16.93
CA THR A 216 5.86 -28.20 18.15
C THR A 216 6.66 -26.94 17.83
N GLU A 217 7.04 -26.73 16.57
CA GLU A 217 7.82 -25.57 16.15
C GLU A 217 6.92 -24.38 15.78
N THR A 218 7.12 -23.24 16.44
CA THR A 218 6.37 -21.99 16.18
C THR A 218 6.48 -21.54 14.72
N ARG A 219 7.61 -21.81 14.06
CA ARG A 219 7.86 -21.47 12.66
C ARG A 219 6.91 -22.18 11.69
N VAL A 220 6.54 -23.42 12.00
CA VAL A 220 5.57 -24.18 11.20
C VAL A 220 4.19 -23.55 11.26
N TRP A 221 3.77 -23.06 12.43
CA TRP A 221 2.53 -22.30 12.56
C TRP A 221 2.58 -20.94 11.87
N ARG A 222 3.73 -20.23 11.94
CA ARG A 222 3.96 -18.98 11.22
C ARG A 222 3.74 -19.15 9.72
N TYR A 223 4.41 -20.12 9.10
CA TYR A 223 4.27 -20.37 7.65
C TYR A 223 2.96 -21.08 7.30
N GLY A 224 2.45 -21.93 8.19
CA GLY A 224 1.16 -22.61 8.06
C GLY A 224 0.01 -21.61 7.99
N LEU A 225 -0.07 -20.66 8.92
CA LEU A 225 -1.10 -19.61 8.93
C LEU A 225 -0.94 -18.60 7.79
N ALA A 226 0.30 -18.31 7.38
CA ALA A 226 0.52 -17.56 6.15
C ALA A 226 -0.07 -18.30 4.93
N TYR A 227 0.19 -19.61 4.83
CA TYR A 227 -0.35 -20.47 3.78
C TYR A 227 -1.87 -20.65 3.87
N TYR A 228 -2.44 -20.65 5.08
CA TYR A 228 -3.89 -20.65 5.33
C TYR A 228 -4.56 -19.48 4.63
N PHE A 229 -3.96 -18.28 4.70
CA PHE A 229 -4.49 -17.14 3.99
C PHE A 229 -4.23 -17.21 2.47
N VAL A 230 -2.98 -17.38 2.03
CA VAL A 230 -2.64 -17.25 0.60
C VAL A 230 -3.11 -18.43 -0.26
N PHE A 231 -3.20 -19.64 0.31
CA PHE A 231 -3.72 -20.83 -0.37
C PHE A 231 -5.14 -21.14 0.05
N GLY A 232 -5.41 -21.28 1.35
CA GLY A 232 -6.74 -21.60 1.85
C GLY A 232 -7.77 -20.51 1.52
N GLY A 233 -7.42 -19.24 1.76
CA GLY A 233 -8.24 -18.10 1.38
C GLY A 233 -8.46 -18.00 -0.14
N PHE A 234 -7.47 -18.37 -0.95
CA PHE A 234 -7.64 -18.45 -2.40
C PHE A 234 -8.68 -19.52 -2.78
N VAL A 235 -8.55 -20.73 -2.23
CA VAL A 235 -9.48 -21.82 -2.50
C VAL A 235 -10.89 -21.41 -2.07
N ALA A 236 -11.04 -20.86 -0.87
CA ALA A 236 -12.32 -20.40 -0.35
C ALA A 236 -12.98 -19.36 -1.27
N LEU A 237 -12.23 -18.34 -1.69
CA LEU A 237 -12.74 -17.32 -2.62
C LEU A 237 -13.06 -17.91 -4.00
N SER A 238 -12.24 -18.83 -4.51
CA SER A 238 -12.50 -19.48 -5.81
C SER A 238 -13.80 -20.28 -5.81
N LEU A 239 -14.16 -20.88 -4.67
CA LEU A 239 -15.42 -21.61 -4.50
C LEU A 239 -16.62 -20.68 -4.29
N TRP A 240 -16.40 -19.52 -3.65
CA TRP A 240 -17.46 -18.61 -3.23
C TRP A 240 -17.82 -17.54 -4.28
N LEU A 241 -16.86 -17.05 -5.05
CA LEU A 241 -17.01 -15.89 -5.93
C LEU A 241 -18.13 -16.02 -6.98
N PRO A 242 -18.29 -17.15 -7.71
CA PRO A 242 -19.38 -17.26 -8.68
C PRO A 242 -20.75 -17.04 -8.03
N LYS A 243 -20.98 -17.66 -6.88
CA LYS A 243 -22.21 -17.52 -6.10
C LYS A 243 -22.37 -16.10 -5.53
N TYR A 244 -21.29 -15.48 -5.08
CA TYR A 244 -21.30 -14.08 -4.63
C TYR A 244 -21.72 -13.12 -5.75
N TYR A 245 -21.13 -13.25 -6.93
CA TYR A 245 -21.46 -12.40 -8.09
C TYR A 245 -22.91 -12.53 -8.53
N MET A 246 -23.46 -13.74 -8.51
CA MET A 246 -24.88 -13.96 -8.79
C MET A 246 -25.77 -13.30 -7.75
N ALA A 247 -25.47 -13.50 -6.47
CA ALA A 247 -26.33 -13.06 -5.37
C ALA A 247 -26.28 -11.54 -5.14
N GLU A 248 -25.11 -10.93 -5.28
CA GLU A 248 -24.90 -9.50 -5.01
C GLU A 248 -25.19 -8.62 -6.22
N TYR A 249 -24.81 -9.07 -7.42
CA TYR A 249 -24.88 -8.26 -8.63
C TYR A 249 -25.90 -8.74 -9.66
N GLY A 250 -26.68 -9.77 -9.34
CA GLY A 250 -27.73 -10.29 -10.22
C GLY A 250 -27.21 -10.91 -11.51
N LEU A 251 -25.93 -11.29 -11.56
CA LEU A 251 -25.32 -11.86 -12.76
C LEU A 251 -25.81 -13.29 -13.01
N THR A 252 -25.86 -13.69 -14.28
CA THR A 252 -26.12 -15.10 -14.65
C THR A 252 -24.95 -15.99 -14.22
N LEU A 253 -25.19 -17.30 -14.07
CA LEU A 253 -24.13 -18.27 -13.72
C LEU A 253 -22.92 -18.19 -14.67
N GLN A 254 -23.17 -18.06 -15.97
CA GLN A 254 -22.11 -17.96 -16.97
C GLN A 254 -21.29 -16.67 -16.82
N GLN A 255 -21.96 -15.52 -16.64
CA GLN A 255 -21.28 -14.24 -16.41
C GLN A 255 -20.48 -14.23 -15.11
N ALA A 256 -21.09 -14.71 -14.02
CA ALA A 256 -20.45 -14.80 -12.71
C ALA A 256 -19.23 -15.73 -12.71
N ALA A 257 -19.31 -16.88 -13.38
CA ALA A 257 -18.20 -17.80 -13.56
C ALA A 257 -17.08 -17.16 -14.41
N MET A 258 -17.41 -16.57 -15.57
CA MET A 258 -16.41 -15.94 -16.44
C MET A 258 -15.68 -14.77 -15.78
N ILE A 259 -16.39 -13.95 -15.00
CA ILE A 259 -15.75 -12.87 -14.24
C ILE A 259 -14.90 -13.44 -13.10
N SER A 260 -15.34 -14.51 -12.42
CA SER A 260 -14.56 -15.19 -11.38
C SER A 260 -13.26 -15.81 -11.93
N LEU A 261 -13.21 -16.13 -13.23
CA LEU A 261 -12.00 -16.61 -13.89
C LEU A 261 -10.85 -15.61 -13.79
N ILE A 262 -11.16 -14.31 -13.79
CA ILE A 262 -10.20 -13.21 -13.63
C ILE A 262 -9.46 -13.34 -12.28
N PHE A 263 -10.13 -13.80 -11.23
CA PHE A 263 -9.46 -14.08 -9.94
C PHE A 263 -8.59 -15.34 -9.98
N VAL A 264 -9.09 -16.42 -10.59
CA VAL A 264 -8.49 -17.75 -10.46
C VAL A 264 -7.33 -17.99 -11.42
N LEU A 265 -7.49 -17.62 -12.70
CA LEU A 265 -6.55 -17.94 -13.78
C LEU A 265 -5.16 -17.31 -13.58
N PRO A 266 -5.02 -16.01 -13.25
CA PRO A 266 -3.71 -15.41 -13.01
C PRO A 266 -2.97 -16.06 -11.84
N SER A 267 -3.68 -16.44 -10.78
CA SER A 267 -3.08 -17.03 -9.57
C SER A 267 -2.32 -18.33 -9.86
N GLY A 268 -2.84 -19.16 -10.78
CA GLY A 268 -2.19 -20.40 -11.22
C GLY A 268 -0.90 -20.14 -12.00
N VAL A 269 -0.95 -19.25 -12.99
CA VAL A 269 0.17 -18.95 -13.90
C VAL A 269 1.28 -18.16 -13.21
N ILE A 270 0.91 -17.19 -12.36
CA ILE A 270 1.85 -16.25 -11.73
C ILE A 270 2.66 -16.90 -10.60
N ARG A 271 2.30 -18.10 -10.15
CA ARG A 271 3.04 -18.82 -9.09
C ARG A 271 4.53 -18.97 -9.42
N ALA A 272 4.88 -19.25 -10.68
CA ALA A 272 6.28 -19.35 -11.11
C ALA A 272 7.01 -17.99 -11.01
N LEU A 273 6.35 -16.90 -11.42
CA LEU A 273 6.84 -15.54 -11.25
C LEU A 273 7.03 -15.18 -9.76
N GLY A 274 6.10 -15.60 -8.90
CA GLY A 274 6.21 -15.42 -7.46
C GLY A 274 7.42 -16.12 -6.85
N GLY A 275 7.76 -17.31 -7.35
CA GLY A 275 8.99 -18.02 -7.01
C GLY A 275 10.24 -17.20 -7.37
N TRP A 276 10.31 -16.71 -8.62
CA TRP A 276 11.40 -15.85 -9.08
C TRP A 276 11.54 -14.55 -8.28
N ILE A 277 10.42 -13.88 -7.96
CA ILE A 277 10.41 -12.68 -7.10
C ILE A 277 10.97 -13.04 -5.72
N SER A 278 10.54 -14.17 -5.15
CA SER A 278 10.96 -14.62 -3.83
C SER A 278 12.44 -15.02 -3.78
N ASP A 279 12.97 -15.59 -4.85
CA ASP A 279 14.40 -15.89 -4.99
C ASP A 279 15.25 -14.63 -5.01
N LYS A 280 14.75 -13.56 -5.65
CA LYS A 280 15.48 -12.29 -5.82
C LYS A 280 15.39 -11.38 -4.60
N TYR A 281 14.24 -11.30 -3.95
CA TYR A 281 13.95 -10.33 -2.88
C TYR A 281 13.77 -10.97 -1.50
N GLY A 282 13.76 -12.30 -1.40
CA GLY A 282 13.51 -13.07 -0.18
C GLY A 282 12.04 -13.46 -0.03
N GLY A 283 11.78 -14.70 0.41
CA GLY A 283 10.42 -15.23 0.60
C GLY A 283 9.61 -14.50 1.68
N ASP A 284 10.24 -14.16 2.80
CA ASP A 284 9.56 -13.46 3.90
C ASP A 284 9.14 -12.04 3.50
N THR A 285 10.03 -11.31 2.82
CA THR A 285 9.75 -9.96 2.33
C THR A 285 8.62 -9.97 1.30
N THR A 286 8.65 -10.93 0.37
CA THR A 286 7.61 -11.08 -0.66
C THR A 286 6.25 -11.41 -0.04
N THR A 287 6.23 -12.27 1.00
CA THR A 287 5.00 -12.61 1.73
C THR A 287 4.37 -11.38 2.40
N TRP A 288 5.18 -10.49 2.99
CA TRP A 288 4.68 -9.24 3.57
C TRP A 288 4.09 -8.28 2.54
N TRP A 289 4.68 -8.17 1.34
CA TRP A 289 4.09 -7.39 0.25
C TRP A 289 2.73 -7.92 -0.16
N VAL A 290 2.60 -9.24 -0.28
CA VAL A 290 1.33 -9.90 -0.57
C VAL A 290 0.28 -9.58 0.48
N PHE A 291 0.63 -9.65 1.77
CA PHE A 291 -0.29 -9.29 2.85
C PHE A 291 -0.77 -7.84 2.77
N TRP A 292 0.12 -6.88 2.54
CA TRP A 292 -0.28 -5.47 2.41
C TRP A 292 -1.17 -5.21 1.20
N VAL A 293 -0.89 -5.84 0.06
CA VAL A 293 -1.74 -5.72 -1.13
C VAL A 293 -3.13 -6.31 -0.85
N CYS A 294 -3.18 -7.54 -0.29
CA CYS A 294 -4.45 -8.20 0.00
C CYS A 294 -5.29 -7.46 1.04
N ILE A 295 -4.68 -6.93 2.11
CA ILE A 295 -5.45 -6.28 3.20
C ILE A 295 -6.10 -4.97 2.72
N ILE A 296 -5.43 -4.23 1.85
CA ILE A 296 -5.98 -3.00 1.24
C ILE A 296 -7.13 -3.36 0.31
N CYS A 297 -6.97 -4.36 -0.56
CA CYS A 297 -8.07 -4.77 -1.45
C CYS A 297 -9.27 -5.32 -0.67
N LEU A 298 -9.04 -6.16 0.34
CA LEU A 298 -10.08 -6.73 1.18
C LEU A 298 -10.82 -5.65 1.97
N PHE A 299 -10.15 -4.58 2.42
CA PHE A 299 -10.81 -3.44 3.06
C PHE A 299 -11.89 -2.85 2.15
N PHE A 300 -11.57 -2.55 0.89
CA PHE A 300 -12.55 -2.00 -0.05
C PHE A 300 -13.65 -3.02 -0.41
N MET A 301 -13.31 -4.30 -0.57
CA MET A 301 -14.30 -5.36 -0.84
C MET A 301 -15.22 -5.63 0.36
N SER A 302 -14.80 -5.28 1.57
CA SER A 302 -15.57 -5.50 2.80
C SER A 302 -16.71 -4.50 2.99
N TYR A 303 -16.69 -3.36 2.29
CA TYR A 303 -17.70 -2.33 2.46
C TYR A 303 -19.04 -2.74 1.85
N PRO A 304 -20.13 -2.88 2.65
CA PRO A 304 -21.44 -3.25 2.14
C PRO A 304 -22.08 -2.11 1.34
N PRO A 305 -22.96 -2.39 0.37
CA PRO A 305 -23.82 -1.37 -0.20
C PRO A 305 -24.60 -0.67 0.92
N THR A 306 -24.33 0.62 1.11
CA THR A 306 -24.87 1.40 2.21
C THR A 306 -25.62 2.59 1.64
N SER A 307 -26.92 2.65 1.88
CA SER A 307 -27.71 3.87 1.69
C SER A 307 -27.70 4.67 2.98
N VAL A 308 -27.18 5.89 2.94
CA VAL A 308 -27.25 6.81 4.06
C VAL A 308 -28.36 7.81 3.76
N THR A 309 -29.38 7.82 4.60
CA THR A 309 -30.47 8.78 4.55
C THR A 309 -30.24 9.85 5.61
N ILE A 310 -30.13 11.11 5.18
CA ILE A 310 -30.09 12.27 6.06
C ILE A 310 -31.48 12.89 6.06
N HIS A 311 -32.16 12.83 7.20
CA HIS A 311 -33.44 13.50 7.43
C HIS A 311 -33.21 15.00 7.55
N ARG A 312 -33.54 15.78 6.52
CA ARG A 312 -33.46 17.25 6.56
C ARG A 312 -34.84 17.83 6.86
N ILE A 313 -34.87 19.10 7.27
CA ILE A 313 -36.10 19.86 7.56
C ILE A 313 -37.02 19.88 6.32
N ASP A 314 -36.43 19.82 5.12
CA ASP A 314 -37.12 19.93 3.83
C ASP A 314 -37.31 18.57 3.12
N GLY A 315 -37.04 17.46 3.84
CA GLY A 315 -37.17 16.09 3.35
C GLY A 315 -35.89 15.25 3.40
N ASP A 316 -36.02 13.98 3.08
CA ASP A 316 -34.94 12.99 3.21
C ASP A 316 -33.97 13.04 2.02
N LEU A 317 -32.68 13.11 2.29
CA LEU A 317 -31.61 12.94 1.29
C LEU A 317 -30.98 11.55 1.44
N THR A 318 -31.19 10.67 0.47
CA THR A 318 -30.56 9.34 0.48
C THR A 318 -29.41 9.27 -0.53
N PHE A 319 -28.20 8.90 -0.08
CA PHE A 319 -27.07 8.59 -0.95
C PHE A 319 -26.60 7.15 -0.79
N GLY A 320 -26.37 6.45 -1.92
CA GLY A 320 -25.88 5.08 -1.95
C GLY A 320 -24.37 5.01 -2.18
N ILE A 321 -23.66 4.36 -1.27
CA ILE A 321 -22.25 4.00 -1.40
C ILE A 321 -22.18 2.50 -1.65
N ALA A 322 -21.80 2.08 -2.86
CA ALA A 322 -21.68 0.66 -3.20
C ALA A 322 -20.47 0.39 -4.11
N THR A 323 -19.84 -0.76 -3.92
CA THR A 323 -18.74 -1.21 -4.77
C THR A 323 -19.33 -1.83 -6.04
N GLY A 324 -19.25 -1.12 -7.17
CA GLY A 324 -19.71 -1.64 -8.45
C GLY A 324 -18.94 -2.89 -8.92
N VAL A 325 -19.57 -3.70 -9.77
CA VAL A 325 -19.02 -4.98 -10.30
C VAL A 325 -17.60 -4.83 -10.84
N ALA A 326 -17.33 -3.76 -11.60
CA ALA A 326 -16.04 -3.53 -12.23
C ALA A 326 -14.92 -3.32 -11.20
N LEU A 327 -15.14 -2.43 -10.22
CA LEU A 327 -14.17 -2.17 -9.16
C LEU A 327 -13.97 -3.41 -8.29
N PHE A 328 -15.04 -4.09 -7.90
CA PHE A 328 -14.97 -5.33 -7.13
C PHE A 328 -14.14 -6.40 -7.85
N THR A 329 -14.36 -6.57 -9.16
CA THR A 329 -13.63 -7.52 -9.99
C THR A 329 -12.15 -7.15 -10.13
N ALA A 330 -11.83 -5.86 -10.27
CA ALA A 330 -10.45 -5.40 -10.30
C ALA A 330 -9.73 -5.66 -8.96
N LEU A 331 -10.41 -5.45 -7.83
CA LEU A 331 -9.86 -5.78 -6.51
C LEU A 331 -9.67 -7.29 -6.34
N ALA A 332 -10.65 -8.09 -6.74
CA ALA A 332 -10.53 -9.55 -6.73
C ALA A 332 -9.33 -10.00 -7.58
N PHE A 333 -9.19 -9.50 -8.82
CA PHE A 333 -8.04 -9.78 -9.68
C PHE A 333 -6.70 -9.55 -8.97
N ILE A 334 -6.54 -8.39 -8.33
CA ILE A 334 -5.32 -8.03 -7.60
C ILE A 334 -5.08 -9.00 -6.44
N VAL A 335 -6.11 -9.35 -5.68
CA VAL A 335 -6.03 -10.36 -4.60
C VAL A 335 -5.60 -11.72 -5.14
N GLY A 336 -6.16 -12.16 -6.28
CA GLY A 336 -5.84 -13.45 -6.91
C GLY A 336 -4.37 -13.53 -7.35
N ILE A 337 -3.85 -12.46 -7.95
CA ILE A 337 -2.43 -12.31 -8.30
C ILE A 337 -1.55 -12.36 -7.04
N ALA A 338 -1.88 -11.54 -6.04
CA ALA A 338 -1.11 -11.43 -4.81
C ALA A 338 -1.07 -12.78 -4.07
N GLN A 339 -2.20 -13.47 -3.93
CA GLN A 339 -2.26 -14.82 -3.35
C GLN A 339 -1.48 -15.84 -4.18
N GLY A 340 -1.45 -15.72 -5.51
CA GLY A 340 -0.62 -16.55 -6.40
C GLY A 340 0.87 -16.41 -6.09
N ILE A 341 1.35 -15.17 -5.95
CA ILE A 341 2.73 -14.86 -5.53
C ILE A 341 3.00 -15.36 -4.11
N GLY A 342 2.05 -15.13 -3.19
CA GLY A 342 2.17 -15.50 -1.78
C GLY A 342 2.35 -17.00 -1.56
N LYS A 343 1.65 -17.84 -2.34
CA LYS A 343 1.81 -19.30 -2.26
C LYS A 343 3.26 -19.72 -2.55
N ALA A 344 3.92 -19.08 -3.51
CA ALA A 344 5.31 -19.37 -3.85
C ALA A 344 6.28 -18.82 -2.81
N SER A 345 6.03 -17.61 -2.30
CA SER A 345 6.91 -16.97 -1.32
C SER A 345 6.95 -17.71 0.02
N VAL A 346 5.81 -18.23 0.49
CA VAL A 346 5.76 -19.02 1.73
C VAL A 346 6.56 -20.32 1.60
N TYR A 347 6.44 -21.05 0.48
CA TYR A 347 7.22 -22.27 0.24
C TYR A 347 8.71 -21.98 0.04
N ARG A 348 9.05 -20.83 -0.54
CA ARG A 348 10.44 -20.40 -0.64
C ARG A 348 11.05 -20.12 0.73
N SER A 349 10.33 -19.37 1.59
CA SER A 349 10.73 -19.16 2.99
C SER A 349 10.89 -20.46 3.76
N LEU A 350 10.01 -21.43 3.52
CA LEU A 350 10.10 -22.74 4.16
C LEU A 350 11.36 -23.50 3.72
N ALA A 351 11.69 -23.46 2.42
CA ALA A 351 12.90 -24.09 1.88
C ALA A 351 14.20 -23.50 2.45
N ASP A 352 14.22 -22.19 2.77
CA ASP A 352 15.38 -21.54 3.39
C ASP A 352 15.67 -22.07 4.81
N HIS A 353 14.63 -22.49 5.53
CA HIS A 353 14.74 -22.92 6.93
C HIS A 353 14.80 -24.45 7.11
N TYR A 354 14.27 -25.22 6.16
CA TYR A 354 14.11 -26.68 6.28
C TYR A 354 14.71 -27.46 5.09
N THR A 355 16.00 -27.26 4.81
CA THR A 355 16.71 -27.86 3.65
C THR A 355 16.81 -29.39 3.65
N GLY A 356 16.69 -30.04 4.82
CA GLY A 356 16.72 -31.51 4.98
C GLY A 356 15.36 -32.18 5.23
N ASN A 357 14.34 -31.42 5.67
CA ASN A 357 13.04 -31.93 6.11
C ASN A 357 11.86 -31.27 5.36
N MET A 358 12.09 -30.79 4.14
CA MET A 358 11.10 -30.03 3.36
C MET A 358 9.82 -30.84 3.07
N GLY A 359 9.90 -32.15 2.90
CA GLY A 359 8.75 -33.03 2.64
C GLY A 359 7.73 -33.04 3.80
N PRO A 360 8.10 -33.53 4.99
CA PRO A 360 7.22 -33.54 6.16
C PRO A 360 6.69 -32.15 6.56
N VAL A 361 7.58 -31.16 6.65
CA VAL A 361 7.21 -29.81 7.10
C VAL A 361 6.36 -29.09 6.04
N GLY A 362 6.71 -29.24 4.76
CA GLY A 362 5.93 -28.70 3.64
C GLY A 362 4.55 -29.35 3.55
N GLY A 363 4.45 -30.66 3.79
CA GLY A 363 3.19 -31.38 3.90
C GLY A 363 2.30 -30.80 4.98
N LEU A 364 2.84 -30.60 6.19
CA LEU A 364 2.11 -30.07 7.35
C LEU A 364 1.68 -28.60 7.18
N VAL A 365 2.56 -27.74 6.68
CA VAL A 365 2.21 -26.37 6.25
C VAL A 365 1.12 -26.42 5.18
N GLY A 366 1.19 -27.39 4.28
CA GLY A 366 0.14 -27.70 3.31
C GLY A 366 -1.18 -28.10 3.94
N VAL A 367 -1.19 -28.90 5.01
CA VAL A 367 -2.42 -29.25 5.76
C VAL A 367 -3.01 -28.01 6.38
N ILE A 368 -2.24 -27.26 7.18
CA ILE A 368 -2.70 -26.02 7.83
C ILE A 368 -3.23 -25.05 6.79
N GLY A 369 -2.53 -24.90 5.66
CA GLY A 369 -2.98 -24.00 4.61
C GLY A 369 -4.25 -24.46 3.90
N GLY A 370 -4.41 -25.77 3.71
CA GLY A 370 -5.61 -26.35 3.12
C GLY A 370 -6.84 -26.24 4.02
N LEU A 371 -6.65 -26.31 5.35
CA LEU A 371 -7.74 -26.10 6.32
C LEU A 371 -8.40 -24.73 6.16
N GLY A 372 -7.69 -23.70 5.69
CA GLY A 372 -8.31 -22.42 5.35
C GLY A 372 -9.38 -22.53 4.28
N GLY A 373 -9.17 -23.34 3.26
CA GLY A 373 -10.17 -23.59 2.21
C GLY A 373 -11.38 -24.41 2.70
N PHE A 374 -11.26 -25.10 3.84
CA PHE A 374 -12.37 -25.79 4.49
C PHE A 374 -13.13 -24.86 5.45
N THR A 375 -12.42 -24.21 6.37
CA THR A 375 -13.06 -23.42 7.43
C THR A 375 -13.66 -22.11 6.90
N LEU A 376 -13.02 -21.45 5.92
CA LEU A 376 -13.46 -20.13 5.48
C LEU A 376 -14.81 -20.15 4.76
N PRO A 377 -15.14 -21.07 3.83
CA PRO A 377 -16.46 -21.08 3.20
C PRO A 377 -17.61 -21.36 4.19
N ILE A 378 -17.37 -22.19 5.21
CA ILE A 378 -18.34 -22.41 6.28
C ILE A 378 -18.55 -21.12 7.07
N MET A 379 -17.46 -20.45 7.45
CA MET A 379 -17.52 -19.17 8.16
C MET A 379 -18.13 -18.05 7.30
N PHE A 380 -17.94 -18.08 5.98
CA PHE A 380 -18.63 -17.18 5.04
C PHE A 380 -20.14 -17.41 5.09
N GLY A 381 -20.56 -18.67 5.04
CA GLY A 381 -21.96 -19.05 5.18
C GLY A 381 -22.57 -18.58 6.49
N ILE A 382 -21.92 -18.89 7.62
CA ILE A 382 -22.36 -18.47 8.95
C ILE A 382 -22.45 -16.94 9.04
N ALA A 383 -21.44 -16.21 8.56
CA ALA A 383 -21.44 -14.75 8.60
C ALA A 383 -22.59 -14.15 7.79
N VAL A 384 -22.87 -14.70 6.60
CA VAL A 384 -23.95 -14.22 5.74
C VAL A 384 -25.31 -14.57 6.33
N ASP A 385 -25.52 -15.81 6.80
CA ASP A 385 -26.78 -16.23 7.43
C ASP A 385 -27.07 -15.43 8.71
N ALA A 386 -26.03 -15.14 9.52
CA ALA A 386 -26.18 -14.42 10.78
C ALA A 386 -26.42 -12.91 10.61
N THR A 387 -25.86 -12.29 9.56
CA THR A 387 -25.91 -10.82 9.39
C THR A 387 -26.85 -10.36 8.27
N GLY A 388 -27.21 -11.22 7.33
CA GLY A 388 -27.89 -10.85 6.09
C GLY A 388 -27.03 -10.05 5.10
N VAL A 389 -25.75 -9.79 5.42
CA VAL A 389 -24.87 -8.92 4.62
C VAL A 389 -23.83 -9.78 3.90
N ARG A 390 -23.84 -9.76 2.56
CA ARG A 390 -22.96 -10.62 1.74
C ARG A 390 -21.48 -10.25 1.83
N SER A 391 -21.15 -8.97 2.03
CA SER A 391 -19.77 -8.48 2.11
C SER A 391 -19.06 -8.88 3.42
N THR A 392 -19.76 -9.45 4.40
CA THR A 392 -19.17 -9.98 5.64
C THR A 392 -18.13 -11.07 5.39
N THR A 393 -18.23 -11.76 4.26
CA THR A 393 -17.22 -12.71 3.78
C THR A 393 -15.85 -12.04 3.61
N PHE A 394 -15.81 -10.82 3.05
CA PHE A 394 -14.57 -10.05 2.89
C PHE A 394 -14.15 -9.36 4.19
N MET A 395 -15.09 -8.95 5.05
CA MET A 395 -14.78 -8.48 6.41
C MET A 395 -14.06 -9.58 7.21
N LEU A 396 -14.54 -10.82 7.11
CA LEU A 396 -13.93 -11.97 7.76
C LEU A 396 -12.53 -12.25 7.19
N MET A 397 -12.39 -12.26 5.86
CA MET A 397 -11.09 -12.39 5.20
C MET A 397 -10.10 -11.29 5.62
N PHE A 398 -10.56 -10.05 5.75
CA PHE A 398 -9.76 -8.93 6.24
C PHE A 398 -9.29 -9.18 7.69
N GLY A 399 -10.20 -9.59 8.58
CA GLY A 399 -9.88 -9.92 9.97
C GLY A 399 -8.89 -11.08 10.10
N VAL A 400 -9.10 -12.16 9.33
CA VAL A 400 -8.18 -13.30 9.27
C VAL A 400 -6.79 -12.86 8.82
N LEU A 401 -6.69 -12.05 7.75
CA LEU A 401 -5.40 -11.55 7.29
C LEU A 401 -4.71 -10.67 8.34
N ALA A 402 -5.44 -9.76 8.97
CA ALA A 402 -4.90 -8.93 10.04
C ALA A 402 -4.34 -9.79 11.19
N GLY A 403 -5.08 -10.83 11.60
CA GLY A 403 -4.63 -11.81 12.59
C GLY A 403 -3.37 -12.56 12.15
N VAL A 404 -3.31 -13.03 10.90
CA VAL A 404 -2.13 -13.70 10.32
C VAL A 404 -0.93 -12.75 10.27
N MET A 405 -1.12 -11.48 9.92
CA MET A 405 -0.06 -10.46 9.92
C MET A 405 0.49 -10.23 11.34
N ILE A 406 -0.40 -10.06 12.33
CA ILE A 406 -0.01 -9.88 13.73
C ILE A 406 0.77 -11.10 14.24
N TRP A 407 0.26 -12.32 14.01
CA TRP A 407 0.94 -13.56 14.37
C TRP A 407 2.31 -13.69 13.70
N THR A 408 2.39 -13.42 12.39
CA THR A 408 3.65 -13.49 11.64
C THR A 408 4.68 -12.51 12.17
N TRP A 409 4.27 -11.31 12.55
CA TRP A 409 5.14 -10.31 13.17
C TRP A 409 5.63 -10.75 14.56
N MET A 410 4.72 -11.26 15.42
CA MET A 410 5.07 -11.76 16.76
C MET A 410 6.05 -12.94 16.69
N ALA A 411 5.75 -13.94 15.85
CA ALA A 411 6.60 -15.11 15.66
C ALA A 411 7.99 -14.72 15.11
N ALA A 412 8.06 -13.85 14.10
CA ALA A 412 9.34 -13.37 13.56
C ALA A 412 10.16 -12.57 14.59
N ARG A 413 9.50 -11.81 15.47
CA ARG A 413 10.15 -11.09 16.57
C ARG A 413 10.70 -12.05 17.63
N GLY A 414 9.92 -13.07 18.00
CA GLY A 414 10.32 -14.12 18.94
C GLY A 414 11.54 -14.88 18.46
N GLU A 415 11.56 -15.31 17.20
CA GLU A 415 12.72 -16.00 16.60
C GLU A 415 13.99 -15.14 16.64
N ARG A 416 13.87 -13.84 16.33
CA ARG A 416 15.02 -12.91 16.42
C ARG A 416 15.52 -12.78 17.86
N ALA A 417 14.62 -12.68 18.83
CA ALA A 417 14.99 -12.58 20.24
C ALA A 417 15.69 -13.86 20.74
N GLU A 418 15.20 -15.03 20.35
CA GLU A 418 15.77 -16.32 20.74
C GLU A 418 17.17 -16.55 20.13
N VAL A 419 17.36 -16.18 18.86
CA VAL A 419 18.68 -16.24 18.20
C VAL A 419 19.68 -15.31 18.89
N LEU A 420 19.25 -14.10 19.28
CA LEU A 420 20.08 -13.14 20.00
C LEU A 420 20.39 -13.61 21.44
N ALA A 421 19.45 -14.29 22.11
CA ALA A 421 19.66 -14.84 23.45
C ALA A 421 20.62 -16.05 23.45
N ARG A 422 20.55 -16.92 22.44
CA ARG A 422 21.42 -18.11 22.33
C ARG A 422 22.86 -17.78 21.93
N ARG A 423 23.13 -16.60 21.42
CA ARG A 423 24.49 -16.14 21.07
C ARG A 423 24.76 -14.74 21.63
N PRO A 424 25.07 -14.63 22.94
CA PRO A 424 25.52 -13.38 23.51
C PRO A 424 26.76 -12.89 22.75
N GLY A 425 26.81 -11.61 22.40
CA GLY A 425 27.87 -11.05 21.55
C GLY A 425 27.69 -11.24 20.05
N LEU A 426 26.70 -12.01 19.56
CA LEU A 426 26.40 -12.07 18.13
C LEU A 426 25.91 -10.72 17.61
N ARG A 427 25.22 -9.95 18.44
CA ARG A 427 24.79 -8.59 18.08
C ARG A 427 26.00 -7.69 17.86
N GLU A 428 26.96 -7.69 18.79
CA GLU A 428 28.23 -6.96 18.62
C GLU A 428 29.04 -7.48 17.44
N LYS A 429 29.20 -8.81 17.28
CA LYS A 429 29.91 -9.41 16.14
C LYS A 429 29.24 -9.17 14.79
N MET A 430 27.91 -9.19 14.71
CA MET A 430 27.18 -8.84 13.48
C MET A 430 27.33 -7.36 13.17
N ILE A 431 27.36 -6.50 14.19
CA ILE A 431 27.65 -5.08 14.03
C ILE A 431 29.10 -4.91 13.54
N GLU A 432 30.09 -5.57 14.15
CA GLU A 432 31.49 -5.55 13.71
C GLU A 432 31.67 -6.12 12.30
N GLU A 433 31.06 -7.26 11.96
CA GLU A 433 31.11 -7.84 10.61
C GLU A 433 30.38 -6.98 9.57
N ASP A 434 29.24 -6.37 9.91
CA ASP A 434 28.55 -5.43 9.00
C ASP A 434 29.33 -4.11 8.84
N LEU A 435 30.09 -3.69 9.86
CA LEU A 435 31.01 -2.54 9.80
C LEU A 435 32.29 -2.86 9.00
N ALA A 436 32.77 -4.11 9.06
CA ALA A 436 33.98 -4.58 8.37
C ALA A 436 33.74 -4.93 6.89
N ARG A 437 32.48 -5.10 6.45
CA ARG A 437 32.17 -5.38 5.05
C ARG A 437 32.39 -4.14 4.16
N PRO A 438 33.06 -4.30 2.99
CA PRO A 438 33.08 -3.25 1.98
C PRO A 438 31.66 -2.92 1.53
N LEU A 439 31.44 -1.72 0.97
CA LEU A 439 30.16 -1.28 0.41
C LEU A 439 29.61 -2.32 -0.59
N THR A 440 28.77 -3.23 -0.12
CA THR A 440 28.06 -4.16 -0.99
C THR A 440 26.73 -3.54 -1.37
N THR A 441 26.50 -3.33 -2.65
CA THR A 441 25.22 -2.84 -3.20
C THR A 441 24.19 -3.96 -3.38
N ALA A 442 24.42 -5.13 -2.77
CA ALA A 442 23.59 -6.32 -2.91
C ALA A 442 22.13 -6.00 -2.58
N GLY A 443 21.29 -5.89 -3.62
CA GLY A 443 19.87 -5.60 -3.48
C GLY A 443 19.52 -4.20 -3.00
N ARG A 444 20.12 -3.11 -3.53
CA ARG A 444 19.75 -1.69 -3.24
C ARG A 444 19.78 -1.25 -1.78
N TRP A 445 20.07 -2.14 -0.84
CA TRP A 445 20.37 -1.83 0.54
C TRP A 445 21.85 -1.47 0.64
N LEU A 446 22.12 -0.33 1.25
CA LEU A 446 23.46 0.14 1.57
C LEU A 446 23.77 -0.30 2.99
N THR A 447 24.88 -1.02 3.13
CA THR A 447 25.55 -1.32 4.39
C THR A 447 26.78 -0.44 4.50
N ASN A 448 27.18 -0.05 5.72
CA ASN A 448 28.38 0.77 5.96
C ASN A 448 28.35 2.15 5.26
N TRP A 449 27.28 2.92 5.48
CA TRP A 449 27.11 4.26 4.91
C TRP A 449 27.75 5.34 5.80
N ARG A 450 28.86 5.94 5.35
CA ARG A 450 29.66 6.92 6.12
C ARG A 450 29.73 8.28 5.42
N PRO A 451 28.62 9.04 5.35
CA PRO A 451 28.57 10.25 4.53
C PRO A 451 29.50 11.37 5.03
N ASP A 452 29.86 11.38 6.31
CA ASP A 452 30.76 12.37 6.92
C ASP A 452 32.27 12.08 6.69
N ASP A 453 32.63 10.90 6.17
CA ASP A 453 34.01 10.54 5.79
C ASP A 453 34.33 11.12 4.39
N GLU A 454 35.35 11.98 4.29
CA GLU A 454 35.69 12.68 3.05
C GLU A 454 36.20 11.74 1.95
N GLU A 455 36.89 10.66 2.30
CA GLU A 455 37.41 9.69 1.34
C GLU A 455 36.27 8.84 0.77
N PHE A 456 35.37 8.38 1.65
CA PHE A 456 34.13 7.69 1.27
C PHE A 456 33.23 8.57 0.37
N TRP A 457 33.10 9.84 0.72
CA TRP A 457 32.26 10.77 -0.03
C TRP A 457 32.77 10.98 -1.46
N LYS A 458 34.10 11.08 -1.64
CA LYS A 458 34.76 11.23 -2.94
C LYS A 458 34.75 9.94 -3.76
N SER A 459 34.88 8.77 -3.13
CA SER A 459 35.00 7.48 -3.82
C SER A 459 33.68 6.91 -4.36
N GLY A 460 32.52 7.43 -3.91
CA GLY A 460 31.22 7.03 -4.47
C GLY A 460 30.00 7.48 -3.67
N GLY A 461 30.17 7.86 -2.40
CA GLY A 461 29.07 8.32 -1.53
C GLY A 461 28.30 9.51 -2.13
N LYS A 462 29.01 10.49 -2.70
CA LYS A 462 28.39 11.66 -3.34
C LYS A 462 27.42 11.28 -4.47
N ALA A 463 27.80 10.34 -5.33
CA ALA A 463 26.99 9.95 -6.48
C ALA A 463 25.70 9.24 -6.03
N ILE A 464 25.80 8.37 -5.02
CA ILE A 464 24.65 7.66 -4.45
C ILE A 464 23.70 8.64 -3.75
N ALA A 465 24.22 9.58 -2.98
CA ALA A 465 23.42 10.59 -2.28
C ALA A 465 22.67 11.49 -3.28
N LEU A 466 23.36 11.98 -4.31
CA LEU A 466 22.75 12.81 -5.35
C LEU A 466 21.69 12.05 -6.14
N ARG A 467 21.92 10.78 -6.47
CA ARG A 467 20.92 9.93 -7.12
C ARG A 467 19.67 9.81 -6.25
N ASN A 468 19.83 9.53 -4.96
CA ASN A 468 18.68 9.42 -4.04
C ASN A 468 17.89 10.72 -3.92
N LEU A 469 18.58 11.86 -3.89
CA LEU A 469 17.98 13.20 -3.90
C LEU A 469 17.17 13.45 -5.18
N ILE A 470 17.77 13.23 -6.36
CA ILE A 470 17.12 13.43 -7.66
C ILE A 470 15.86 12.57 -7.77
N PHE A 471 15.90 11.31 -7.35
CA PHE A 471 14.73 10.43 -7.39
C PHE A 471 13.72 10.67 -6.24
N SER A 472 14.07 11.47 -5.22
CA SER A 472 13.14 11.89 -4.15
C SER A 472 12.29 13.09 -4.55
N MET A 473 12.82 13.97 -5.42
CA MET A 473 12.15 15.21 -5.81
C MET A 473 10.83 14.98 -6.57
N PRO A 474 10.73 14.13 -7.63
CA PRO A 474 9.47 13.93 -8.34
C PRO A 474 8.33 13.36 -7.48
N PRO A 475 8.54 12.31 -6.65
CA PRO A 475 7.52 11.86 -5.71
C PRO A 475 7.02 12.97 -4.78
N LEU A 476 7.93 13.78 -4.25
CA LEU A 476 7.58 14.85 -3.32
C LEU A 476 6.84 15.99 -4.02
N PHE A 477 7.25 16.35 -5.23
CA PHE A 477 6.55 17.29 -6.11
C PHE A 477 5.10 16.83 -6.35
N LEU A 478 4.92 15.58 -6.76
CA LEU A 478 3.60 14.99 -7.01
C LEU A 478 2.74 14.92 -5.74
N SER A 479 3.38 14.67 -4.60
CA SER A 479 2.71 14.65 -3.30
C SER A 479 2.08 16.00 -2.98
N PHE A 480 2.81 17.10 -3.19
CA PHE A 480 2.26 18.44 -2.99
C PHE A 480 1.21 18.82 -4.04
N ALA A 481 1.41 18.43 -5.30
CA ALA A 481 0.41 18.62 -6.35
C ALA A 481 -0.95 17.99 -5.96
N VAL A 482 -0.94 16.71 -5.55
CA VAL A 482 -2.15 16.00 -5.11
C VAL A 482 -2.70 16.57 -3.80
N TRP A 483 -1.83 16.99 -2.88
CA TRP A 483 -2.23 17.55 -1.59
C TRP A 483 -3.05 18.84 -1.73
N THR A 484 -2.67 19.71 -2.68
CA THR A 484 -3.32 21.01 -2.88
C THR A 484 -4.30 21.04 -4.05
N VAL A 485 -4.58 19.91 -4.72
CA VAL A 485 -5.41 19.86 -5.94
C VAL A 485 -6.80 20.51 -5.78
N TRP A 486 -7.35 20.44 -4.56
CA TRP A 486 -8.62 21.05 -4.20
C TRP A 486 -8.63 22.57 -4.32
N SER A 487 -7.48 23.25 -4.30
CA SER A 487 -7.43 24.71 -4.51
C SER A 487 -7.93 25.16 -5.88
N VAL A 488 -7.96 24.25 -6.86
CA VAL A 488 -8.47 24.51 -8.22
C VAL A 488 -9.82 23.84 -8.42
N VAL A 489 -9.94 22.56 -8.03
CA VAL A 489 -11.14 21.74 -8.31
C VAL A 489 -12.39 22.36 -7.71
N VAL A 490 -12.33 22.90 -6.49
CA VAL A 490 -13.52 23.44 -5.79
C VAL A 490 -14.15 24.64 -6.52
N ILE A 491 -13.38 25.38 -7.32
CA ILE A 491 -13.89 26.55 -8.05
C ILE A 491 -14.77 26.11 -9.23
N GLU A 492 -14.47 24.96 -9.83
CA GLU A 492 -15.14 24.47 -11.01
C GLU A 492 -16.37 23.60 -10.68
N LEU A 493 -16.45 23.04 -9.46
CA LEU A 493 -17.58 22.19 -9.04
C LEU A 493 -18.96 22.86 -9.25
N PRO A 494 -19.19 24.13 -8.85
CA PRO A 494 -20.49 24.77 -9.06
C PRO A 494 -20.87 24.92 -10.53
N ARG A 495 -19.88 25.10 -11.41
CA ARG A 495 -20.08 25.36 -12.84
C ARG A 495 -20.47 24.13 -13.65
N ILE A 496 -20.36 22.94 -13.05
CA ILE A 496 -20.72 21.64 -13.65
C ILE A 496 -21.90 20.97 -12.92
N GLY A 497 -22.65 21.73 -12.12
CA GLY A 497 -23.92 21.28 -11.51
C GLY A 497 -23.86 20.86 -10.05
N PHE A 498 -22.71 20.97 -9.35
CA PHE A 498 -22.67 20.71 -7.89
C PHE A 498 -23.18 21.93 -7.11
N GLN A 499 -24.17 21.74 -6.24
CA GLN A 499 -24.73 22.83 -5.43
C GLN A 499 -24.11 22.91 -4.03
N PHE A 500 -22.79 23.07 -3.94
CA PHE A 500 -22.10 23.28 -2.67
C PHE A 500 -22.06 24.75 -2.28
N SER A 501 -22.23 25.05 -1.00
CA SER A 501 -22.08 26.39 -0.44
C SER A 501 -20.62 26.87 -0.48
N THR A 502 -20.41 28.18 -0.46
CA THR A 502 -19.06 28.77 -0.40
C THR A 502 -18.24 28.22 0.78
N GLY A 503 -18.89 28.03 1.94
CA GLY A 503 -18.25 27.44 3.12
C GLY A 503 -17.76 26.01 2.86
N GLU A 504 -18.60 25.17 2.26
CA GLU A 504 -18.25 23.79 1.88
C GLU A 504 -17.06 23.75 0.91
N LEU A 505 -16.99 24.66 -0.07
CA LEU A 505 -15.85 24.74 -1.00
C LEU A 505 -14.53 25.07 -0.29
N PHE A 506 -14.56 26.03 0.65
CA PHE A 506 -13.39 26.35 1.48
C PHE A 506 -13.00 25.18 2.39
N TRP A 507 -13.97 24.45 2.95
CA TRP A 507 -13.72 23.27 3.77
C TRP A 507 -13.06 22.14 2.97
N LEU A 508 -13.49 21.88 1.74
CA LEU A 508 -12.83 20.90 0.85
C LEU A 508 -11.38 21.28 0.54
N ALA A 509 -11.09 22.58 0.40
CA ALA A 509 -9.72 23.06 0.25
C ALA A 509 -8.90 22.99 1.56
N ALA A 510 -9.56 23.05 2.73
CA ALA A 510 -8.93 23.08 4.05
C ALA A 510 -8.58 21.69 4.62
N ILE A 511 -9.50 20.73 4.49
CA ILE A 511 -9.43 19.39 5.11
C ILE A 511 -8.17 18.57 4.76
N PRO A 512 -7.58 18.66 3.54
CA PRO A 512 -6.30 18.02 3.25
C PRO A 512 -5.18 18.49 4.19
N GLY A 513 -5.27 19.71 4.74
CA GLY A 513 -4.33 20.25 5.73
C GLY A 513 -4.36 19.51 7.06
N LEU A 514 -5.55 19.13 7.53
CA LEU A 514 -5.74 18.42 8.80
C LEU A 514 -5.15 17.01 8.75
N SER A 515 -5.55 16.24 7.74
CA SER A 515 -5.03 14.89 7.48
C SER A 515 -3.54 14.92 7.15
N GLY A 516 -3.07 15.89 6.35
CA GLY A 516 -1.66 16.07 6.04
C GLY A 516 -0.79 16.34 7.27
N ALA A 517 -1.23 17.18 8.20
CA ALA A 517 -0.54 17.41 9.46
C ALA A 517 -0.47 16.14 10.33
N ALA A 518 -1.57 15.39 10.42
CA ALA A 518 -1.60 14.11 11.15
C ALA A 518 -0.64 13.08 10.53
N PHE A 519 -0.68 12.89 9.21
CA PHE A 519 0.24 11.98 8.51
C PHE A 519 1.69 12.43 8.61
N ARG A 520 2.00 13.73 8.64
CA ARG A 520 3.36 14.23 8.84
C ARG A 520 3.95 13.79 10.17
N LEU A 521 3.15 13.75 11.23
CA LEU A 521 3.58 13.23 12.53
C LEU A 521 3.91 11.73 12.40
N LEU A 522 2.98 10.96 11.83
CA LEU A 522 3.11 9.49 11.70
C LEU A 522 4.27 9.07 10.78
N TYR A 523 4.37 9.67 9.58
CA TYR A 523 5.30 9.26 8.52
C TYR A 523 6.76 9.49 8.88
N SER A 524 7.03 10.41 9.81
CA SER A 524 8.37 10.64 10.36
C SER A 524 8.94 9.40 11.09
N PHE A 525 8.08 8.51 11.58
CA PHE A 525 8.47 7.30 12.31
C PHE A 525 8.68 6.08 11.41
N VAL A 526 8.21 6.13 10.16
CA VAL A 526 8.06 4.93 9.33
C VAL A 526 9.31 4.61 8.50
N VAL A 527 10.07 5.64 8.09
CA VAL A 527 11.27 5.48 7.26
C VAL A 527 12.33 4.56 7.87
N PRO A 528 12.68 4.66 9.18
CA PRO A 528 13.65 3.75 9.80
C PRO A 528 13.18 2.29 9.87
N ILE A 529 11.87 2.04 9.77
CA ILE A 529 11.27 0.70 9.89
C ILE A 529 11.29 -0.02 8.55
N PHE A 530 10.82 0.65 7.48
CA PHE A 530 10.62 0.03 6.17
C PHE A 530 11.75 0.32 5.16
N GLY A 531 12.59 1.31 5.45
CA GLY A 531 13.60 1.86 4.54
C GLY A 531 13.01 2.93 3.63
N GLY A 532 13.81 3.98 3.37
CA GLY A 532 13.43 5.14 2.58
C GLY A 532 12.84 4.84 1.21
N ARG A 533 13.56 4.10 0.37
CA ARG A 533 13.10 3.72 -0.97
C ARG A 533 11.75 3.00 -0.91
N ASN A 534 11.61 2.01 -0.04
CA ASN A 534 10.40 1.18 0.02
C ASN A 534 9.21 2.02 0.48
N PHE A 535 9.42 2.88 1.47
CA PHE A 535 8.36 3.73 1.96
C PHE A 535 8.00 4.82 0.94
N THR A 536 8.96 5.41 0.23
CA THR A 536 8.67 6.36 -0.86
C THR A 536 7.87 5.69 -1.99
N ILE A 537 8.14 4.43 -2.36
CA ILE A 537 7.31 3.67 -3.31
C ILE A 537 5.87 3.57 -2.79
N PHE A 538 5.71 3.08 -1.56
CA PHE A 538 4.41 2.89 -0.94
C PHE A 538 3.62 4.21 -0.87
N SER A 539 4.23 5.25 -0.31
CA SER A 539 3.61 6.55 -0.07
C SER A 539 3.30 7.33 -1.36
N THR A 540 4.00 7.03 -2.45
CA THR A 540 3.71 7.60 -3.78
C THR A 540 2.57 6.86 -4.45
N LEU A 541 2.54 5.52 -4.38
CA LEU A 541 1.45 4.72 -4.93
C LEU A 541 0.11 4.98 -4.24
N THR A 542 0.10 5.25 -2.94
CA THR A 542 -1.15 5.56 -2.21
C THR A 542 -1.82 6.84 -2.73
N LEU A 543 -1.08 7.76 -3.38
CA LEU A 543 -1.65 8.95 -4.03
C LEU A 543 -2.57 8.59 -5.21
N LEU A 544 -2.44 7.39 -5.80
CA LEU A 544 -3.34 6.93 -6.86
C LEU A 544 -4.79 6.83 -6.39
N VAL A 545 -5.01 6.50 -5.11
CA VAL A 545 -6.34 6.31 -4.52
C VAL A 545 -7.15 7.61 -4.59
N PRO A 546 -6.73 8.73 -3.98
CA PRO A 546 -7.47 9.99 -4.08
C PRO A 546 -7.56 10.51 -5.52
N THR A 547 -6.52 10.36 -6.35
CA THR A 547 -6.56 10.88 -7.73
C THR A 547 -7.54 10.13 -8.63
N LEU A 548 -7.62 8.80 -8.53
CA LEU A 548 -8.56 7.98 -9.28
C LEU A 548 -9.99 8.19 -8.78
N TRP A 549 -10.17 8.24 -7.45
CA TRP A 549 -11.50 8.42 -6.87
C TRP A 549 -12.06 9.80 -7.18
N MET A 550 -11.25 10.85 -7.08
CA MET A 550 -11.63 12.20 -7.49
C MET A 550 -12.05 12.25 -8.96
N ALA A 551 -11.29 11.62 -9.86
CA ALA A 551 -11.60 11.61 -11.29
C ALA A 551 -12.97 10.98 -11.59
N VAL A 552 -13.41 10.00 -10.80
CA VAL A 552 -14.74 9.40 -10.94
C VAL A 552 -15.81 10.25 -10.25
N ALA A 553 -15.54 10.74 -9.04
CA ALA A 553 -16.50 11.48 -8.21
C ALA A 553 -16.98 12.77 -8.87
N VAL A 554 -16.09 13.51 -9.54
CA VAL A 554 -16.43 14.79 -10.19
C VAL A 554 -17.34 14.62 -11.41
N GLN A 555 -17.42 13.42 -12.00
CA GLN A 555 -18.23 13.18 -13.21
C GLN A 555 -19.74 13.03 -12.92
N ASN A 556 -20.13 12.84 -11.66
CA ASN A 556 -21.53 12.68 -11.26
C ASN A 556 -21.95 13.79 -10.30
N ALA A 557 -22.78 14.73 -10.78
CA ALA A 557 -23.30 15.85 -10.00
C ALA A 557 -24.11 15.43 -8.76
N ASN A 558 -24.58 14.17 -8.71
CA ASN A 558 -25.28 13.61 -7.54
C ASN A 558 -24.31 13.06 -6.47
N THR A 559 -23.00 13.19 -6.66
CA THR A 559 -22.02 12.71 -5.68
C THR A 559 -22.10 13.56 -4.40
N SER A 560 -22.35 12.90 -3.27
CA SER A 560 -22.50 13.55 -1.97
C SER A 560 -21.24 14.30 -1.52
N TYR A 561 -21.42 15.46 -0.87
CA TYR A 561 -20.35 16.25 -0.27
C TYR A 561 -19.41 15.43 0.64
N ILE A 562 -19.94 14.46 1.38
CA ILE A 562 -19.14 13.60 2.27
C ILE A 562 -18.10 12.79 1.48
N VAL A 563 -18.42 12.36 0.25
CA VAL A 563 -17.47 11.66 -0.61
C VAL A 563 -16.30 12.58 -0.95
N PHE A 564 -16.59 13.85 -1.29
CA PHE A 564 -15.56 14.86 -1.53
C PHE A 564 -14.69 15.11 -0.28
N VAL A 565 -15.29 15.14 0.91
CA VAL A 565 -14.57 15.25 2.18
C VAL A 565 -13.60 14.09 2.40
N ILE A 566 -14.03 12.85 2.13
CA ILE A 566 -13.16 11.66 2.27
C ILE A 566 -12.00 11.73 1.28
N ILE A 567 -12.27 12.08 0.02
CA ILE A 567 -11.23 12.23 -1.00
C ILE A 567 -10.25 13.35 -0.59
N ALA A 568 -10.74 14.46 -0.05
CA ALA A 568 -9.92 15.55 0.46
C ALA A 568 -9.04 15.13 1.65
N LEU A 569 -9.56 14.33 2.59
CA LEU A 569 -8.76 13.71 3.65
C LEU A 569 -7.67 12.79 3.09
N LEU A 570 -7.97 12.03 2.03
CA LEU A 570 -7.00 11.15 1.38
C LEU A 570 -5.93 11.93 0.60
N CYS A 571 -6.25 13.08 0.01
CA CYS A 571 -5.24 13.99 -0.57
C CYS A 571 -4.20 14.43 0.48
N GLY A 572 -4.56 14.45 1.77
CA GLY A 572 -3.64 14.68 2.88
C GLY A 572 -2.46 13.70 2.97
N LEU A 573 -2.55 12.51 2.36
CA LEU A 573 -1.42 11.58 2.25
C LEU A 573 -0.20 12.26 1.60
N GLY A 574 -0.43 13.14 0.62
CA GLY A 574 0.62 13.93 -0.01
C GLY A 574 1.34 14.87 0.97
N GLY A 575 0.61 15.43 1.95
CA GLY A 575 1.19 16.23 3.02
C GLY A 575 2.14 15.42 3.92
N GLY A 576 1.77 14.18 4.23
CA GLY A 576 2.58 13.25 5.04
C GLY A 576 3.91 12.86 4.39
N ASN A 577 3.93 12.75 3.06
CA ASN A 577 5.13 12.38 2.30
C ASN A 577 6.31 13.34 2.53
N PHE A 578 6.05 14.61 2.84
CA PHE A 578 7.10 15.59 3.18
C PHE A 578 7.98 15.11 4.34
N SER A 579 7.39 14.70 5.47
CA SER A 579 8.14 14.29 6.65
C SER A 579 9.00 13.06 6.36
N SER A 580 8.45 12.07 5.66
CA SER A 580 9.21 10.87 5.29
C SER A 580 10.31 11.14 4.28
N SER A 581 10.06 11.99 3.28
CA SER A 581 11.06 12.35 2.27
C SER A 581 12.23 13.11 2.89
N MET A 582 11.95 14.07 3.77
CA MET A 582 12.98 14.84 4.47
C MET A 582 13.79 13.98 5.44
N ALA A 583 13.12 13.12 6.21
CA ALA A 583 13.79 12.16 7.09
C ALA A 583 14.65 11.15 6.31
N ASN A 584 14.20 10.73 5.12
CA ASN A 584 14.98 9.83 4.29
C ASN A 584 16.23 10.52 3.72
N ILE A 585 16.08 11.71 3.13
CA ILE A 585 17.19 12.43 2.49
C ILE A 585 18.24 12.88 3.51
N SER A 586 17.86 13.16 4.75
CA SER A 586 18.82 13.58 5.77
C SER A 586 19.90 12.54 6.06
N PHE A 587 19.58 11.27 5.87
CA PHE A 587 20.49 10.15 6.04
C PHE A 587 21.55 10.01 4.94
N PHE A 588 21.33 10.62 3.77
CA PHE A 588 22.23 10.47 2.61
C PHE A 588 23.34 11.52 2.53
N PHE A 589 23.24 12.65 3.24
CA PHE A 589 24.16 13.77 3.06
C PHE A 589 24.99 14.04 4.33
N PRO A 590 26.27 14.44 4.18
CA PRO A 590 27.09 14.87 5.31
C PRO A 590 26.52 16.12 5.94
N ARG A 591 26.84 16.35 7.22
CA ARG A 591 26.35 17.50 8.00
C ARG A 591 26.57 18.85 7.29
N LYS A 592 27.73 19.01 6.63
CA LYS A 592 28.10 20.24 5.88
C LYS A 592 27.22 20.52 4.64
N LYS A 593 26.59 19.50 4.04
CA LYS A 593 25.77 19.61 2.81
C LYS A 593 24.29 19.33 3.03
N LEU A 594 23.93 18.91 4.24
CA LEU A 594 22.59 18.50 4.63
C LEU A 594 21.56 19.61 4.40
N GLY A 595 21.85 20.84 4.84
CA GLY A 595 20.94 21.98 4.67
C GLY A 595 20.56 22.26 3.22
N THR A 596 21.54 22.25 2.31
CA THR A 596 21.33 22.43 0.87
C THR A 596 20.50 21.29 0.27
N ALA A 597 20.81 20.05 0.59
CA ALA A 597 20.08 18.88 0.07
C ALA A 597 18.61 18.87 0.52
N LEU A 598 18.37 19.14 1.81
CA LEU A 598 17.02 19.29 2.37
C LEU A 598 16.29 20.47 1.73
N GLY A 599 16.98 21.60 1.52
CA GLY A 599 16.43 22.78 0.86
C GLY A 599 15.94 22.50 -0.56
N TRP A 600 16.75 21.83 -1.38
CA TRP A 600 16.39 21.44 -2.74
C TRP A 600 15.22 20.45 -2.78
N ASN A 601 15.24 19.44 -1.91
CA ASN A 601 14.15 18.46 -1.83
C ASN A 601 12.83 19.14 -1.42
N ALA A 602 12.84 19.94 -0.35
CA ALA A 602 11.67 20.70 0.10
C ALA A 602 11.18 21.71 -0.95
N GLY A 603 12.11 22.35 -1.68
CA GLY A 603 11.80 23.26 -2.78
C GLY A 603 11.03 22.57 -3.91
N ALA A 604 11.45 21.36 -4.31
CA ALA A 604 10.74 20.56 -5.30
C ALA A 604 9.31 20.21 -4.85
N GLY A 605 9.11 19.91 -3.56
CA GLY A 605 7.77 19.75 -2.99
C GLY A 605 6.91 21.00 -3.16
N ASN A 606 7.39 22.15 -2.68
CA ASN A 606 6.64 23.41 -2.77
C ASN A 606 6.33 23.82 -4.22
N LEU A 607 7.24 23.52 -5.16
CA LEU A 607 7.04 23.77 -6.59
C LEU A 607 5.82 23.02 -7.14
N GLY A 608 5.51 21.84 -6.57
CA GLY A 608 4.33 21.05 -6.91
C GLY A 608 3.01 21.81 -6.79
N VAL A 609 2.90 22.73 -5.83
CA VAL A 609 1.67 23.52 -5.60
C VAL A 609 1.43 24.49 -6.77
N GLY A 610 2.41 25.34 -7.06
CA GLY A 610 2.30 26.33 -8.14
C GLY A 610 2.16 25.69 -9.51
N VAL A 611 2.92 24.63 -9.78
CA VAL A 611 2.84 23.92 -11.07
C VAL A 611 1.51 23.18 -11.22
N MET A 612 0.97 22.58 -10.15
CA MET A 612 -0.37 21.99 -10.19
C MET A 612 -1.42 23.05 -10.51
N GLN A 613 -1.37 24.21 -9.85
CA GLN A 613 -2.32 25.29 -10.11
C GLN A 613 -2.22 25.87 -11.52
N ALA A 614 -1.07 25.76 -12.18
CA ALA A 614 -0.91 26.13 -13.59
C ALA A 614 -1.42 25.04 -14.54
N ILE A 615 -1.10 23.77 -14.27
CA ILE A 615 -1.41 22.65 -15.18
C ILE A 615 -2.88 22.26 -15.12
N VAL A 616 -3.50 22.20 -13.93
CA VAL A 616 -4.88 21.70 -13.80
C VAL A 616 -5.88 22.50 -14.65
N PRO A 617 -5.92 23.84 -14.60
CA PRO A 617 -6.79 24.63 -15.48
C PRO A 617 -6.55 24.34 -16.98
N LEU A 618 -5.31 24.20 -17.41
CA LEU A 618 -4.99 23.92 -18.81
C LEU A 618 -5.52 22.55 -19.26
N VAL A 619 -5.44 21.52 -18.43
CA VAL A 619 -5.85 20.15 -18.82
C VAL A 619 -7.36 19.92 -18.71
N ILE A 620 -8.07 20.63 -17.84
CA ILE A 620 -9.54 20.49 -17.72
C ILE A 620 -10.27 21.18 -18.89
N PHE A 621 -9.71 22.24 -19.48
CA PHE A 621 -10.33 22.97 -20.59
C PHE A 621 -9.83 22.58 -21.99
N SER A 622 -8.71 21.86 -22.12
CA SER A 622 -8.13 21.51 -23.44
C SER A 622 -8.55 20.16 -24.01
N GLY A 623 -9.28 19.33 -23.26
CA GLY A 623 -9.61 17.96 -23.68
C GLY A 623 -8.41 17.05 -23.89
N ALA A 624 -7.21 17.42 -23.41
CA ALA A 624 -5.94 16.72 -23.67
C ALA A 624 -5.93 15.22 -23.27
N LEU A 625 -6.85 14.79 -22.41
CA LEU A 625 -7.01 13.40 -21.97
C LEU A 625 -8.34 12.76 -22.41
N ALA A 626 -9.05 13.35 -23.39
CA ALA A 626 -10.39 12.92 -23.83
C ALA A 626 -10.48 11.43 -24.21
N PHE A 627 -9.42 10.83 -24.76
CA PHE A 627 -9.40 9.41 -25.15
C PHE A 627 -9.41 8.43 -23.96
N LYS A 628 -9.06 8.87 -22.74
CA LYS A 628 -8.97 8.02 -21.53
C LYS A 628 -9.75 8.57 -20.33
N GLY A 629 -10.31 9.77 -20.43
CA GLY A 629 -10.90 10.52 -19.32
C GLY A 629 -12.42 10.50 -19.24
N GLY A 630 -13.16 9.88 -20.15
CA GLY A 630 -14.63 9.93 -20.14
C GLY A 630 -15.20 11.16 -20.86
N MET A 631 -16.52 11.29 -20.85
CA MET A 631 -17.26 12.32 -21.60
C MET A 631 -17.02 13.71 -20.99
N PRO A 632 -17.02 14.79 -21.81
CA PRO A 632 -17.04 16.15 -21.29
C PRO A 632 -18.30 16.41 -20.47
N GLN A 633 -18.17 17.25 -19.45
CA GLN A 633 -19.29 17.81 -18.70
C GLN A 633 -19.70 19.14 -19.31
N ALA A 634 -21.00 19.43 -19.31
CA ALA A 634 -21.50 20.74 -19.70
C ALA A 634 -21.02 21.78 -18.67
N TYR A 635 -20.48 22.88 -19.17
CA TYR A 635 -19.96 23.97 -18.38
C TYR A 635 -20.69 25.25 -18.78
N GLU A 636 -21.45 25.81 -17.85
CA GLU A 636 -22.25 27.01 -18.12
C GLU A 636 -21.44 28.28 -17.83
N THR A 637 -21.21 29.06 -18.87
CA THR A 637 -20.75 30.45 -18.78
C THR A 637 -21.91 31.38 -19.16
N VAL A 638 -21.95 32.60 -18.60
CA VAL A 638 -23.00 33.59 -18.86
C VAL A 638 -23.22 33.74 -20.38
N GLY A 639 -24.30 33.13 -20.90
CA GLY A 639 -24.68 33.16 -22.32
C GLY A 639 -24.11 32.06 -23.25
N ALA A 640 -23.30 31.11 -22.78
CA ALA A 640 -22.78 30.01 -23.59
C ALA A 640 -22.46 28.72 -22.79
N THR A 641 -22.92 27.57 -23.28
CA THR A 641 -22.53 26.24 -22.77
C THR A 641 -21.26 25.78 -23.47
N SER A 642 -20.19 25.55 -22.71
CA SER A 642 -18.92 24.99 -23.21
C SER A 642 -18.67 23.61 -22.57
N GLN A 643 -17.54 22.97 -22.91
CA GLN A 643 -17.18 21.64 -22.42
C GLN A 643 -15.99 21.73 -21.46
N VAL A 644 -16.06 20.97 -20.36
CA VAL A 644 -14.95 20.81 -19.41
C VAL A 644 -14.74 19.34 -19.06
N TRP A 645 -13.50 18.96 -18.78
CA TRP A 645 -13.10 17.62 -18.32
C TRP A 645 -12.51 17.72 -16.91
N LEU A 646 -13.33 18.02 -15.90
CA LEU A 646 -12.84 18.24 -14.53
C LEU A 646 -12.11 17.03 -13.95
N GLN A 647 -12.48 15.82 -14.39
CA GLN A 647 -11.79 14.58 -14.04
C GLN A 647 -10.29 14.56 -14.40
N ASN A 648 -9.88 15.36 -15.40
CA ASN A 648 -8.47 15.51 -15.76
C ASN A 648 -7.63 16.09 -14.62
N ALA A 649 -8.25 16.83 -13.69
CA ALA A 649 -7.59 17.33 -12.49
C ALA A 649 -7.01 16.20 -11.61
N GLY A 650 -7.66 15.03 -11.59
CA GLY A 650 -7.15 13.82 -10.95
C GLY A 650 -6.29 12.97 -11.88
N LEU A 651 -6.74 12.75 -13.11
CA LEU A 651 -6.10 11.79 -14.04
C LEU A 651 -4.71 12.21 -14.49
N ILE A 652 -4.43 13.51 -14.63
CA ILE A 652 -3.15 14.00 -15.16
C ILE A 652 -1.96 13.53 -14.33
N TRP A 653 -2.14 13.33 -13.02
CA TRP A 653 -1.05 12.96 -12.11
C TRP A 653 -0.70 11.46 -12.16
N ILE A 654 -1.63 10.60 -12.59
CA ILE A 654 -1.47 9.14 -12.52
C ILE A 654 -0.23 8.63 -13.28
N PRO A 655 0.01 9.01 -14.55
CA PRO A 655 1.20 8.56 -15.26
C PRO A 655 2.48 8.99 -14.56
N PHE A 656 2.53 10.21 -14.03
CA PHE A 656 3.70 10.71 -13.32
C PHE A 656 3.89 10.03 -11.96
N ILE A 657 2.81 9.69 -11.25
CA ILE A 657 2.88 8.91 -10.00
C ILE A 657 3.47 7.53 -10.28
N LEU A 658 3.02 6.84 -11.34
CA LEU A 658 3.55 5.55 -11.73
C LEU A 658 5.02 5.64 -12.18
N LEU A 659 5.36 6.64 -13.01
CA LEU A 659 6.73 6.87 -13.48
C LEU A 659 7.68 7.24 -12.34
N ALA A 660 7.25 8.10 -11.40
CA ALA A 660 8.02 8.45 -10.22
C ALA A 660 8.22 7.23 -9.32
N THR A 661 7.19 6.39 -9.15
CA THR A 661 7.28 5.14 -8.39
C THR A 661 8.29 4.17 -9.02
N ILE A 662 8.22 3.98 -10.33
CA ILE A 662 9.19 3.18 -11.09
C ILE A 662 10.60 3.79 -10.94
N GLY A 663 10.71 5.11 -11.10
CA GLY A 663 11.94 5.87 -10.91
C GLY A 663 12.55 5.66 -9.53
N VAL A 664 11.77 5.70 -8.46
CA VAL A 664 12.23 5.40 -7.10
C VAL A 664 12.64 3.93 -6.97
N ALA A 665 11.80 3.01 -7.48
CA ALA A 665 12.06 1.59 -7.46
C ALA A 665 13.39 1.24 -8.13
N PHE A 666 13.76 1.98 -9.19
CA PHE A 666 14.98 1.83 -9.97
C PHE A 666 16.12 2.83 -9.64
N GLY A 667 15.87 3.89 -8.88
CA GLY A 667 16.84 4.96 -8.61
C GLY A 667 17.29 5.08 -7.16
N GLN A 668 16.40 4.84 -6.19
CA GLN A 668 16.72 5.00 -4.77
C GLN A 668 17.32 3.75 -4.13
N ASN A 669 17.88 3.95 -2.94
CA ASN A 669 18.48 2.96 -2.05
C ASN A 669 17.83 3.00 -0.67
N ASN A 670 17.97 1.91 0.08
CA ASN A 670 17.70 1.89 1.52
C ASN A 670 19.04 1.86 2.27
N ILE A 671 19.08 2.37 3.50
CA ILE A 671 20.27 2.28 4.37
C ILE A 671 19.95 1.32 5.53
N ARG A 672 20.81 0.33 5.79
CA ARG A 672 20.68 -0.59 6.93
C ARG A 672 21.32 0.01 8.19
N GLY A 673 20.74 -0.28 9.36
CA GLY A 673 21.36 0.01 10.67
C GLY A 673 21.02 1.36 11.31
N MET A 674 20.24 2.24 10.65
CA MET A 674 19.92 3.57 11.19
C MET A 674 18.63 3.60 12.02
N GLN A 675 18.61 2.81 13.10
CA GLN A 675 17.54 2.84 14.10
C GLN A 675 17.90 3.81 15.23
N GLY A 676 17.29 4.99 15.25
CA GLY A 676 17.30 5.85 16.44
C GLY A 676 16.40 5.28 17.54
N SER A 677 16.80 5.45 18.79
CA SER A 677 16.03 5.01 19.96
C SER A 677 14.64 5.68 19.99
N TYR A 678 13.58 4.89 20.21
CA TYR A 678 12.21 5.39 20.27
C TYR A 678 11.97 6.38 21.43
N GLY A 679 12.79 6.32 22.50
CA GLY A 679 12.64 7.15 23.69
C GLY A 679 12.99 8.64 23.49
N GLU A 680 13.86 8.98 22.53
CA GLU A 680 14.25 10.37 22.27
C GLU A 680 13.17 11.17 21.53
N LYS A 681 12.21 10.49 20.88
CA LYS A 681 11.24 11.13 19.98
C LYS A 681 9.99 11.67 20.67
N THR A 682 9.66 11.19 21.87
CA THR A 682 8.53 11.72 22.68
C THR A 682 8.94 12.91 23.55
N ALA A 683 10.24 13.05 23.82
CA ALA A 683 10.76 14.20 24.58
C ALA A 683 10.49 15.54 23.87
N ILE A 684 10.33 15.55 22.54
CA ILE A 684 10.10 16.80 21.80
C ILE A 684 8.81 17.52 22.22
N PHE A 685 7.79 16.79 22.68
CA PHE A 685 6.52 17.38 23.12
C PHE A 685 6.68 18.26 24.37
N THR A 686 7.70 18.02 25.20
CA THR A 686 7.99 18.82 26.40
C THR A 686 8.96 19.97 26.13
N ARG A 687 9.54 20.04 24.93
CA ARG A 687 10.51 21.09 24.56
C ARG A 687 9.81 22.39 24.19
N LYS A 688 9.92 23.39 25.07
CA LYS A 688 9.42 24.76 24.85
C LYS A 688 9.79 25.33 23.47
N HIS A 689 11.06 25.26 23.07
CA HIS A 689 11.50 25.84 21.80
C HIS A 689 10.95 25.11 20.57
N ALA A 690 10.55 23.83 20.68
CA ALA A 690 9.86 23.14 19.59
C ALA A 690 8.51 23.81 19.29
N TRP A 691 7.74 24.18 20.32
CA TRP A 691 6.47 24.89 20.16
C TRP A 691 6.64 26.33 19.67
N VAL A 692 7.62 27.07 20.21
CA VAL A 692 7.91 28.44 19.76
C VAL A 692 8.31 28.47 18.28
N LEU A 693 9.16 27.54 17.85
CA LEU A 693 9.56 27.44 16.44
C LEU A 693 8.42 26.95 15.55
N SER A 694 7.52 26.12 16.07
CA SER A 694 6.30 25.71 15.36
C SER A 694 5.41 26.91 15.07
N TRP A 695 5.23 27.82 16.04
CA TRP A 695 4.49 29.07 15.86
C TRP A 695 5.05 29.93 14.72
N LEU A 696 6.38 30.12 14.69
CA LEU A 696 7.05 30.85 13.61
C LEU A 696 6.92 30.12 12.26
N TYR A 697 7.05 28.80 12.24
CA TYR A 697 6.93 28.05 11.00
C TYR A 697 5.49 28.04 10.47
N THR A 698 4.47 28.08 11.34
CA THR A 698 3.07 28.32 10.96
C THR A 698 2.90 29.68 10.29
N GLY A 699 3.54 30.73 10.81
CA GLY A 699 3.56 32.07 10.21
C GLY A 699 4.19 32.16 8.82
N THR A 700 4.97 31.16 8.39
CA THR A 700 5.65 31.16 7.09
C THR A 700 5.13 30.04 6.21
N PHE A 701 5.41 28.79 6.55
CA PHE A 701 4.94 27.62 5.80
C PHE A 701 3.44 27.49 5.83
N GLY A 702 2.84 27.65 7.01
CA GLY A 702 1.39 27.61 7.18
C GLY A 702 0.67 28.66 6.34
N SER A 703 1.19 29.88 6.32
CA SER A 703 0.72 30.95 5.43
C SER A 703 0.89 30.60 3.96
N PHE A 704 2.08 30.16 3.53
CA PHE A 704 2.33 29.75 2.15
C PHE A 704 1.30 28.72 1.67
N ILE A 705 1.13 27.63 2.41
CA ILE A 705 0.27 26.53 1.98
C ILE A 705 -1.22 26.87 2.13
N GLY A 706 -1.61 27.58 3.20
CA GLY A 706 -3.00 27.96 3.45
C GLY A 706 -3.51 29.02 2.48
N PHE A 707 -2.70 30.04 2.16
CA PHE A 707 -3.07 30.98 1.11
C PHE A 707 -2.98 30.34 -0.27
N SER A 708 -2.14 29.34 -0.51
CA SER A 708 -2.18 28.59 -1.77
C SER A 708 -3.56 27.96 -2.01
N ALA A 709 -4.24 27.50 -0.94
CA ALA A 709 -5.59 26.97 -1.03
C ALA A 709 -6.67 28.05 -1.08
N ALA A 710 -6.55 29.09 -0.26
CA ALA A 710 -7.59 30.12 -0.13
C ALA A 710 -7.57 31.17 -1.26
N PHE A 711 -6.40 31.53 -1.78
CA PHE A 711 -6.22 32.65 -2.73
C PHE A 711 -7.00 32.47 -4.04
N PRO A 712 -6.96 31.31 -4.72
CA PRO A 712 -7.78 31.09 -5.92
C PRO A 712 -9.29 31.27 -5.64
N ILE A 713 -9.77 30.77 -4.50
CA ILE A 713 -11.18 30.87 -4.09
C ILE A 713 -11.54 32.33 -3.79
N LEU A 714 -10.67 33.05 -3.09
CA LEU A 714 -10.85 34.49 -2.82
C LEU A 714 -10.92 35.31 -4.10
N LEU A 715 -10.06 35.05 -5.09
CA LEU A 715 -10.15 35.71 -6.39
C LEU A 715 -11.46 35.41 -7.11
N ALA A 716 -11.92 34.16 -7.07
CA ALA A 716 -13.17 33.75 -7.71
C ALA A 716 -14.42 34.35 -7.03
N VAL A 717 -14.41 34.47 -5.69
CA VAL A 717 -15.55 34.98 -4.90
C VAL A 717 -15.59 36.51 -4.87
N LEU A 718 -14.45 37.17 -4.67
CA LEU A 718 -14.39 38.63 -4.51
C LEU A 718 -14.31 39.37 -5.85
N PHE A 719 -13.74 38.74 -6.88
CA PHE A 719 -13.43 39.40 -8.16
C PHE A 719 -13.76 38.51 -9.37
N PRO A 720 -15.00 37.99 -9.50
CA PRO A 720 -15.37 36.97 -10.48
C PRO A 720 -15.10 37.35 -11.95
N GLU A 721 -15.25 38.64 -12.31
CA GLU A 721 -15.11 39.13 -13.69
C GLU A 721 -13.72 39.72 -14.01
N SER A 722 -12.80 39.74 -13.04
CA SER A 722 -11.49 40.39 -13.20
C SER A 722 -10.52 39.67 -14.13
N GLY A 723 -10.75 38.39 -14.41
CA GLY A 723 -9.80 37.52 -15.11
C GLY A 723 -8.51 37.24 -14.34
N ALA A 724 -8.37 37.66 -13.08
CA ALA A 724 -7.16 37.47 -12.26
C ALA A 724 -6.96 36.00 -11.83
N LEU A 725 -8.03 35.19 -11.78
CA LEU A 725 -7.97 33.78 -11.39
C LEU A 725 -6.98 32.96 -12.22
N LYS A 726 -6.83 33.26 -13.51
CA LYS A 726 -5.88 32.57 -14.40
C LYS A 726 -4.41 32.73 -13.97
N TRP A 727 -4.13 33.74 -13.14
CA TRP A 727 -2.81 34.03 -12.60
C TRP A 727 -2.63 33.57 -11.15
N ALA A 728 -3.62 32.90 -10.55
CA ALA A 728 -3.56 32.48 -9.15
C ALA A 728 -2.34 31.59 -8.83
N PHE A 729 -1.90 30.78 -9.80
CA PHE A 729 -0.73 29.91 -9.69
C PHE A 729 0.58 30.67 -9.45
N ALA A 730 0.66 31.95 -9.84
CA ALA A 730 1.88 32.76 -9.77
C ALA A 730 2.36 32.95 -8.33
N GLY A 731 1.43 33.09 -7.37
CA GLY A 731 1.74 33.28 -5.96
C GLY A 731 2.50 32.08 -5.37
N PRO A 732 1.90 30.89 -5.32
CA PRO A 732 2.57 29.70 -4.81
C PRO A 732 3.85 29.34 -5.59
N LEU A 733 3.86 29.57 -6.90
CA LEU A 733 5.06 29.36 -7.73
C LEU A 733 6.21 30.30 -7.30
N ALA A 734 5.95 31.59 -7.17
CA ALA A 734 6.93 32.57 -6.74
C ALA A 734 7.44 32.29 -5.31
N GLY A 735 6.52 31.98 -4.38
CA GLY A 735 6.86 31.60 -3.01
C GLY A 735 7.72 30.32 -2.93
N ALA A 736 7.48 29.35 -3.80
CA ALA A 736 8.29 28.14 -3.89
C ALA A 736 9.71 28.42 -4.44
N LEU A 737 9.81 29.21 -5.53
CA LEU A 737 11.07 29.54 -6.19
C LEU A 737 11.98 30.44 -5.34
N ILE A 738 11.40 31.34 -4.54
CA ILE A 738 12.17 32.25 -3.69
C ILE A 738 12.61 31.60 -2.36
N ARG A 739 12.05 30.44 -1.98
CA ARG A 739 12.38 29.76 -0.72
C ARG A 739 13.88 29.52 -0.49
N PRO A 740 14.66 29.05 -1.49
CA PRO A 740 16.11 28.88 -1.33
C PRO A 740 16.84 30.18 -0.99
N LEU A 741 16.35 31.34 -1.48
CA LEU A 741 16.94 32.65 -1.17
C LEU A 741 16.87 32.95 0.32
N GLY A 742 15.77 32.59 0.99
CA GLY A 742 15.63 32.78 2.44
C GLY A 742 16.64 32.00 3.27
N GLY A 743 16.96 30.77 2.85
CA GLY A 743 18.03 29.97 3.47
C GLY A 743 19.41 30.58 3.23
N TRP A 744 19.71 30.92 1.97
CA TRP A 744 20.99 31.55 1.59
C TRP A 744 21.23 32.88 2.29
N LEU A 745 20.19 33.72 2.43
CA LEU A 745 20.30 34.99 3.14
C LEU A 745 20.55 34.74 4.64
N SER A 746 19.93 33.70 5.20
CA SER A 746 20.14 33.29 6.59
C SER A 746 21.57 32.83 6.85
N ASP A 747 22.19 32.12 5.89
CA ASP A 747 23.59 31.72 5.96
C ASP A 747 24.55 32.92 5.99
N ARG A 748 24.19 34.05 5.34
CA ARG A 748 25.05 35.24 5.22
C ARG A 748 24.90 36.25 6.35
N ILE A 749 23.67 36.64 6.67
CA ILE A 749 23.40 37.75 7.61
C ILE A 749 22.78 37.31 8.94
N GLY A 750 22.48 36.02 9.07
CA GLY A 750 21.91 35.40 10.27
C GLY A 750 20.41 35.14 10.16
N GLY A 751 20.01 33.88 10.39
CA GLY A 751 18.63 33.43 10.18
C GLY A 751 17.60 34.16 11.05
N THR A 752 17.98 34.56 12.27
CA THR A 752 17.12 35.32 13.17
C THR A 752 16.79 36.70 12.61
N LYS A 753 17.77 37.40 12.04
CA LYS A 753 17.58 38.74 11.49
C LYS A 753 16.69 38.71 10.25
N VAL A 754 16.94 37.74 9.36
CA VAL A 754 16.11 37.51 8.17
C VAL A 754 14.67 37.25 8.57
N THR A 755 14.46 36.33 9.52
CA THR A 755 13.12 35.94 9.97
C THR A 755 12.37 37.11 10.61
N PHE A 756 13.03 37.91 11.45
CA PHE A 756 12.41 39.08 12.09
C PHE A 756 11.91 40.10 11.05
N TRP A 757 12.78 40.51 10.12
CA TRP A 757 12.41 41.49 9.10
C TRP A 757 11.40 40.93 8.11
N ASN A 758 11.51 39.65 7.78
CA ASN A 758 10.53 38.96 6.95
C ASN A 758 9.12 39.02 7.56
N PHE A 759 8.98 38.73 8.87
CA PHE A 759 7.68 38.85 9.53
C PHE A 759 7.15 40.27 9.60
N ALA A 760 8.03 41.28 9.74
CA ALA A 760 7.61 42.67 9.67
C ALA A 760 7.02 43.01 8.28
N VAL A 761 7.63 42.52 7.21
CA VAL A 761 7.07 42.68 5.86
C VAL A 761 5.79 41.86 5.68
N MET A 762 5.70 40.64 6.22
CA MET A 762 4.46 39.84 6.18
C MET A 762 3.30 40.53 6.91
N PHE A 763 3.56 41.19 8.04
CA PHE A 763 2.57 42.01 8.75
C PHE A 763 2.07 43.16 7.87
N LEU A 764 2.99 43.92 7.26
CA LEU A 764 2.64 45.02 6.35
C LEU A 764 1.89 44.51 5.11
N ALA A 765 2.30 43.38 4.53
CA ALA A 765 1.62 42.75 3.41
C ALA A 765 0.19 42.29 3.80
N GLY A 766 0.02 41.70 4.98
CA GLY A 766 -1.30 41.32 5.50
C GLY A 766 -2.21 42.53 5.74
N ALA A 767 -1.66 43.63 6.26
CA ALA A 767 -2.39 44.90 6.37
C ALA A 767 -2.75 45.47 4.99
N TRP A 768 -1.85 45.37 4.00
CA TRP A 768 -2.15 45.80 2.64
C TRP A 768 -3.24 44.95 1.96
N VAL A 769 -3.24 43.64 2.17
CA VAL A 769 -4.36 42.77 1.73
C VAL A 769 -5.66 43.23 2.37
N PHE A 770 -5.68 43.52 3.68
CA PHE A 770 -6.88 43.99 4.38
C PHE A 770 -7.43 45.27 3.76
N LEU A 771 -6.56 46.23 3.43
CA LEU A 771 -6.95 47.49 2.79
C LEU A 771 -7.40 47.35 1.33
N SER A 772 -7.15 46.19 0.71
CA SER A 772 -7.49 45.90 -0.69
C SER A 772 -8.72 44.98 -0.85
N LEU A 773 -9.43 44.71 0.25
CA LEU A 773 -10.67 43.92 0.25
C LEU A 773 -11.91 44.77 -0.07
N PRO A 774 -12.81 44.33 -0.97
CA PRO A 774 -14.00 45.10 -1.36
C PRO A 774 -14.82 45.58 -0.15
N SER A 775 -15.20 46.86 -0.15
CA SER A 775 -16.04 47.50 0.88
C SER A 775 -17.13 48.36 0.22
N GLU A 776 -18.22 48.64 0.94
CA GLU A 776 -19.37 49.41 0.44
C GLU A 776 -19.02 50.87 0.01
N ALA A 777 -17.83 51.38 0.38
CA ALA A 777 -17.48 52.79 0.28
C ALA A 777 -16.56 53.18 -0.91
N GLY A 778 -16.17 52.28 -1.82
CA GLY A 778 -15.42 52.70 -3.01
C GLY A 778 -14.66 51.63 -3.78
N ASN A 779 -14.43 51.92 -5.06
CA ASN A 779 -13.87 51.06 -6.11
C ASN A 779 -12.46 50.55 -5.75
N GLN A 780 -12.32 49.26 -5.46
CA GLN A 780 -11.04 48.65 -5.08
C GLN A 780 -10.43 47.83 -6.22
N SER A 781 -9.13 48.06 -6.43
CA SER A 781 -8.38 47.46 -7.54
C SER A 781 -8.00 46.01 -7.21
N VAL A 782 -8.41 45.10 -8.09
CA VAL A 782 -7.96 43.69 -8.08
C VAL A 782 -6.44 43.60 -8.15
N ASP A 783 -5.79 44.55 -8.82
CA ASP A 783 -4.33 44.60 -8.95
C ASP A 783 -3.66 44.85 -7.60
N ALA A 784 -4.22 45.76 -6.78
CA ALA A 784 -3.71 46.02 -5.43
C ALA A 784 -3.81 44.78 -4.53
N PHE A 785 -4.97 44.10 -4.57
CA PHE A 785 -5.19 42.84 -3.85
C PHE A 785 -4.21 41.75 -4.30
N PHE A 786 -4.07 41.59 -5.62
CA PHE A 786 -3.18 40.59 -6.22
C PHE A 786 -1.72 40.85 -5.87
N LEU A 787 -1.24 42.09 -5.98
CA LEU A 787 0.14 42.48 -5.64
C LEU A 787 0.45 42.30 -4.15
N ALA A 788 -0.49 42.64 -3.27
CA ALA A 788 -0.35 42.42 -1.84
C ALA A 788 -0.20 40.91 -1.52
N PHE A 789 -0.98 40.06 -2.18
CA PHE A 789 -0.85 38.61 -2.07
C PHE A 789 0.47 38.08 -2.65
N MET A 790 0.94 38.62 -3.78
CA MET A 790 2.25 38.24 -4.33
C MET A 790 3.39 38.54 -3.34
N LEU A 791 3.36 39.72 -2.72
CA LEU A 791 4.32 40.07 -1.67
C LEU A 791 4.24 39.10 -0.49
N LEU A 792 3.03 38.72 -0.08
CA LEU A 792 2.81 37.78 1.00
C LEU A 792 3.31 36.37 0.66
N PHE A 793 3.12 35.89 -0.57
CA PHE A 793 3.70 34.61 -1.02
C PHE A 793 5.23 34.63 -1.09
N LEU A 794 5.81 35.72 -1.60
CA LEU A 794 7.26 35.90 -1.68
C LEU A 794 7.90 35.88 -0.28
N THR A 795 7.33 36.64 0.65
CA THR A 795 7.81 36.71 2.04
C THR A 795 7.52 35.44 2.83
N ALA A 796 6.39 34.75 2.58
CA ALA A 796 6.16 33.41 3.13
C ALA A 796 7.22 32.42 2.63
N GLY A 797 7.65 32.52 1.36
CA GLY A 797 8.75 31.76 0.78
C GLY A 797 10.11 32.05 1.41
N ILE A 798 10.47 33.33 1.57
CA ILE A 798 11.73 33.74 2.22
C ILE A 798 11.75 33.28 3.69
N GLY A 799 10.67 33.53 4.42
CA GLY A 799 10.52 33.10 5.81
C GLY A 799 10.56 31.59 5.99
N ASN A 800 10.01 30.85 5.02
CA ASN A 800 10.11 29.40 4.97
C ASN A 800 11.55 28.91 4.99
N GLY A 801 12.43 29.54 4.21
CA GLY A 801 13.86 29.23 4.20
C GLY A 801 14.56 29.64 5.50
N SER A 802 14.23 30.82 6.04
CA SER A 802 14.92 31.37 7.20
C SER A 802 14.56 30.66 8.51
N VAL A 803 13.29 30.31 8.73
CA VAL A 803 12.87 29.53 9.91
C VAL A 803 13.47 28.13 9.86
N PHE A 804 13.52 27.49 8.68
CA PHE A 804 14.15 26.17 8.51
C PHE A 804 15.65 26.18 8.87
N HIS A 805 16.32 27.32 8.70
CA HIS A 805 17.69 27.53 9.13
C HIS A 805 17.81 27.73 10.66
N ILE A 806 16.85 28.43 11.30
CA ILE A 806 16.85 28.67 12.75
C ILE A 806 16.65 27.37 13.54
N VAL A 807 15.76 26.46 13.09
CA VAL A 807 15.39 25.27 13.90
C VAL A 807 16.61 24.45 14.32
N PRO A 808 17.51 24.00 13.41
CA PRO A 808 18.69 23.24 13.83
C PRO A 808 19.68 24.05 14.68
N ALA A 809 19.80 25.35 14.41
CA ALA A 809 20.72 26.23 15.14
C ALA A 809 20.34 26.36 16.63
N VAL A 810 19.04 26.47 16.93
CA VAL A 810 18.52 26.59 18.30
C VAL A 810 18.81 25.34 19.12
N PHE A 811 18.45 24.15 18.60
CA PHE A 811 18.66 22.89 19.32
C PHE A 811 20.14 22.55 19.48
N ARG A 812 20.97 22.82 18.47
CA ARG A 812 22.42 22.66 18.60
C ARG A 812 22.97 23.53 19.72
N LYS A 813 22.59 24.80 19.77
CA LYS A 813 23.10 25.76 20.76
C LYS A 813 22.67 25.43 22.19
N LEU A 814 21.46 24.89 22.36
CA LEU A 814 20.97 24.42 23.67
C LEU A 814 21.81 23.27 24.21
N HIS A 815 22.16 22.30 23.36
CA HIS A 815 23.03 21.18 23.73
C HIS A 815 24.47 21.61 23.97
N GLU A 816 25.01 22.47 23.10
CA GLU A 816 26.37 23.02 23.27
C GLU A 816 26.51 23.73 24.61
N ARG A 817 25.52 24.55 25.00
CA ARG A 817 25.49 25.22 26.32
C ARG A 817 25.37 24.24 27.48
N ALA A 818 24.57 23.19 27.35
CA ALA A 818 24.42 22.18 28.40
C ALA A 818 25.74 21.42 28.67
N ALA A 819 26.64 21.37 27.69
CA ALA A 819 27.96 20.75 27.79
C ALA A 819 29.11 21.75 28.03
N GLU A 820 28.83 23.05 28.19
CA GLU A 820 29.86 24.03 28.53
C GLU A 820 30.53 23.65 29.87
N GLY A 821 31.87 23.58 29.86
CA GLY A 821 32.67 23.22 31.04
C GLY A 821 32.83 21.71 31.30
N GLN A 822 32.27 20.82 30.49
CA GLN A 822 32.27 19.35 30.72
C GLN A 822 33.32 18.56 29.91
N GLY A 823 34.27 19.25 29.25
CA GLY A 823 35.34 18.64 28.45
C GLY A 823 34.95 18.31 27.00
N GLU A 824 35.94 17.92 26.19
CA GLU A 824 35.77 17.77 24.73
C GLU A 824 34.89 16.58 24.33
N ALA A 825 34.95 15.47 25.08
CA ALA A 825 34.10 14.30 24.85
C ALA A 825 32.61 14.60 25.07
N ALA A 826 32.28 15.34 26.14
CA ALA A 826 30.91 15.80 26.41
C ALA A 826 30.44 16.79 25.34
N ARG A 827 31.33 17.67 24.85
CA ARG A 827 31.03 18.61 23.77
C ARG A 827 30.70 17.89 22.45
N GLN A 828 31.47 16.86 22.09
CA GLN A 828 31.19 16.05 20.90
C GLN A 828 29.87 15.27 21.01
N ALA A 829 29.60 14.70 22.19
CA ALA A 829 28.33 14.03 22.47
C ALA A 829 27.13 14.99 22.38
N ALA A 830 27.27 16.20 22.92
CA ALA A 830 26.24 17.24 22.85
C ALA A 830 25.97 17.71 21.41
N VAL A 831 27.00 17.88 20.58
CA VAL A 831 26.82 18.21 19.16
C VAL A 831 26.08 17.10 18.42
N ALA A 832 26.37 15.83 18.72
CA ALA A 832 25.65 14.70 18.13
C ALA A 832 24.18 14.65 18.59
N ALA A 833 23.93 14.77 19.90
CA ALA A 833 22.59 14.79 20.48
C ALA A 833 21.75 15.96 19.94
N GLY A 834 22.34 17.16 19.84
CA GLY A 834 21.69 18.34 19.29
C GLY A 834 21.33 18.19 17.81
N ALA A 835 22.14 17.49 17.01
CA ALA A 835 21.82 17.21 15.61
C ALA A 835 20.63 16.24 15.47
N VAL A 836 20.55 15.22 16.32
CA VAL A 836 19.42 14.28 16.35
C VAL A 836 18.14 14.99 16.76
N GLU A 837 18.18 15.75 17.86
CA GLU A 837 17.01 16.48 18.36
C GLU A 837 16.52 17.55 17.37
N ALA A 838 17.44 18.25 16.70
CA ALA A 838 17.11 19.20 15.63
C ALA A 838 16.34 18.55 14.47
N SER A 839 16.70 17.33 14.07
CA SER A 839 16.01 16.61 13.01
C SER A 839 14.58 16.22 13.42
N VAL A 840 14.38 15.83 14.68
CA VAL A 840 13.05 15.51 15.23
C VAL A 840 12.21 16.79 15.33
N ALA A 841 12.80 17.87 15.83
CA ALA A 841 12.15 19.17 15.94
C ALA A 841 11.67 19.70 14.58
N LEU A 842 12.47 19.58 13.52
CA LEU A 842 12.07 19.95 12.16
C LEU A 842 10.83 19.19 11.68
N GLY A 843 10.72 17.89 11.99
CA GLY A 843 9.54 17.09 11.68
C GLY A 843 8.31 17.57 12.42
N PHE A 844 8.45 17.83 13.72
CA PHE A 844 7.37 18.32 14.58
C PHE A 844 6.88 19.71 14.15
N THR A 845 7.79 20.68 13.99
CA THR A 845 7.46 22.05 13.59
C THR A 845 6.77 22.08 12.23
N SER A 846 7.23 21.24 11.30
CA SER A 846 6.62 21.08 9.98
C SER A 846 5.22 20.45 9.99
N ALA A 847 4.95 19.54 10.93
CA ALA A 847 3.61 18.96 11.10
C ALA A 847 2.62 20.01 11.62
N ILE A 848 3.00 20.79 12.63
CA ILE A 848 2.15 21.86 13.16
C ILE A 848 1.92 22.95 12.11
N ALA A 849 2.96 23.39 11.40
CA ALA A 849 2.81 24.41 10.37
C ALA A 849 1.93 23.96 9.19
N ALA A 850 1.85 22.66 8.90
CA ALA A 850 0.95 22.14 7.87
C ALA A 850 -0.54 22.38 8.19
N LEU A 851 -0.89 22.58 9.47
CA LEU A 851 -2.25 22.97 9.86
C LEU A 851 -2.64 24.35 9.31
N GLY A 852 -1.69 25.17 8.86
CA GLY A 852 -2.02 26.40 8.13
C GLY A 852 -2.85 26.16 6.87
N LEU A 853 -2.69 25.01 6.20
CA LEU A 853 -3.53 24.60 5.07
C LEU A 853 -4.99 24.40 5.50
N PHE A 854 -5.23 24.04 6.75
CA PHE A 854 -6.57 23.91 7.30
C PHE A 854 -7.09 25.26 7.81
N PHE A 855 -6.34 25.91 8.72
CA PHE A 855 -6.82 27.07 9.45
C PHE A 855 -7.11 28.28 8.56
N ILE A 856 -6.28 28.57 7.56
CA ILE A 856 -6.46 29.77 6.73
C ILE A 856 -7.77 29.71 5.91
N PRO A 857 -7.97 28.72 5.02
CA PRO A 857 -9.22 28.63 4.26
C PRO A 857 -10.45 28.41 5.15
N ALA A 858 -10.35 27.60 6.21
CA ALA A 858 -11.48 27.40 7.13
C ALA A 858 -11.88 28.70 7.84
N PHE A 859 -10.91 29.46 8.34
CA PHE A 859 -11.19 30.72 9.04
C PHE A 859 -11.68 31.83 8.10
N VAL A 860 -11.20 31.86 6.85
CA VAL A 860 -11.77 32.71 5.80
C VAL A 860 -13.23 32.35 5.55
N ALA A 861 -13.57 31.06 5.44
CA ALA A 861 -14.96 30.61 5.30
C ALA A 861 -15.82 31.05 6.49
N THR A 862 -15.35 30.82 7.71
CA THR A 862 -16.07 31.23 8.93
C THR A 862 -16.26 32.74 9.00
N SER A 863 -15.25 33.53 8.60
CA SER A 863 -15.35 35.00 8.50
C SER A 863 -16.45 35.40 7.52
N ILE A 864 -16.44 34.87 6.30
CA ILE A 864 -17.45 35.19 5.28
C ILE A 864 -18.85 34.77 5.74
N GLN A 865 -18.99 33.60 6.36
CA GLN A 865 -20.28 33.14 6.90
C GLN A 865 -20.79 34.02 8.03
N ALA A 866 -19.91 34.48 8.92
CA ALA A 866 -20.30 35.25 10.10
C ALA A 866 -20.53 36.74 9.82
N THR A 867 -19.77 37.34 8.90
CA THR A 867 -19.76 38.80 8.67
C THR A 867 -20.07 39.21 7.23
N GLY A 868 -20.25 38.26 6.32
CA GLY A 868 -20.38 38.52 4.89
C GLY A 868 -19.07 38.87 4.19
N SER A 869 -17.93 38.91 4.91
CA SER A 869 -16.66 39.41 4.37
C SER A 869 -15.43 38.73 4.98
N PRO A 870 -14.31 38.59 4.23
CA PRO A 870 -13.07 37.99 4.76
C PRO A 870 -12.23 38.95 5.63
N HIS A 871 -12.66 40.20 5.87
CA HIS A 871 -11.90 41.20 6.63
C HIS A 871 -11.44 40.70 8.01
N LEU A 872 -12.31 40.04 8.77
CA LEU A 872 -11.97 39.51 10.10
C LEU A 872 -10.83 38.49 10.00
N ALA A 873 -10.91 37.57 9.04
CA ALA A 873 -9.85 36.58 8.82
C ALA A 873 -8.51 37.22 8.48
N ILE A 874 -8.47 38.13 7.49
CA ILE A 874 -7.24 38.80 7.07
C ILE A 874 -6.65 39.64 8.21
N GLY A 875 -7.49 40.35 8.98
CA GLY A 875 -7.05 41.11 10.14
C GLY A 875 -6.36 40.24 11.20
N VAL A 876 -6.96 39.09 11.54
CA VAL A 876 -6.37 38.12 12.48
C VAL A 876 -5.04 37.57 11.96
N PHE A 877 -4.94 37.25 10.67
CA PHE A 877 -3.68 36.77 10.09
C PHE A 877 -2.58 37.84 10.14
N SER A 878 -2.93 39.10 9.93
CA SER A 878 -1.99 40.22 10.10
C SER A 878 -1.51 40.32 11.55
N VAL A 879 -2.41 40.33 12.53
CA VAL A 879 -2.05 40.32 13.96
C VAL A 879 -1.21 39.10 14.33
N PHE A 880 -1.47 37.95 13.75
CA PHE A 880 -0.66 36.75 13.93
C PHE A 880 0.79 36.95 13.43
N TYR A 881 1.03 37.65 12.32
CA TYR A 881 2.38 38.01 11.90
C TYR A 881 3.08 38.96 12.86
N LEU A 882 2.36 39.93 13.44
CA LEU A 882 2.90 40.77 14.49
C LEU A 882 3.34 39.93 15.71
N SER A 883 2.55 38.93 16.10
CA SER A 883 2.95 37.98 17.15
C SER A 883 4.24 37.22 16.79
N CYS A 884 4.45 36.89 15.51
CA CYS A 884 5.66 36.23 15.03
C CYS A 884 6.89 37.18 15.06
N VAL A 885 6.71 38.46 14.75
CA VAL A 885 7.75 39.50 14.93
C VAL A 885 8.18 39.56 16.39
N LEU A 886 7.22 39.70 17.30
CA LEU A 886 7.46 39.79 18.74
C LEU A 886 8.13 38.53 19.30
N THR A 887 7.66 37.36 18.87
CA THR A 887 8.22 36.05 19.27
C THR A 887 9.67 35.90 18.79
N THR A 888 9.95 36.27 17.54
CA THR A 888 11.31 36.22 16.98
C THR A 888 12.24 37.19 17.73
N TRP A 889 11.73 38.38 18.06
CA TRP A 889 12.48 39.37 18.82
C TRP A 889 12.81 38.89 20.23
N TRP A 890 11.80 38.40 20.97
CA TRP A 890 11.90 38.03 22.37
C TRP A 890 12.80 36.82 22.64
N TRP A 891 12.64 35.75 21.85
CA TRP A 891 13.34 34.48 22.11
C TRP A 891 14.70 34.36 21.43
N TYR A 892 14.93 35.06 20.32
CA TYR A 892 16.09 34.81 19.46
C TYR A 892 16.92 36.05 19.12
N LYS A 893 16.34 37.26 19.00
CA LYS A 893 17.06 38.47 18.52
C LYS A 893 17.59 39.38 19.63
N ARG A 894 16.81 39.62 20.69
CA ARG A 894 17.13 40.65 21.71
C ARG A 894 18.42 40.36 22.50
N GLN A 895 19.01 41.40 23.06
CA GLN A 895 20.08 41.25 24.05
C GLN A 895 19.52 40.51 25.28
N GLY A 896 20.22 39.47 25.76
CA GLY A 896 19.72 38.60 26.83
C GLY A 896 18.68 37.55 26.41
N ALA A 897 18.44 37.34 25.10
CA ALA A 897 17.55 36.27 24.63
C ALA A 897 18.00 34.88 25.10
N GLU A 898 17.04 34.04 25.52
CA GLU A 898 17.28 32.68 26.03
C GLU A 898 18.15 31.88 25.08
N VAL A 899 17.85 31.89 23.77
CA VAL A 899 18.70 31.26 22.74
C VAL A 899 19.04 32.26 21.65
N ARG A 900 19.94 33.20 21.94
CA ARG A 900 20.41 34.17 20.95
C ARG A 900 21.10 33.46 19.79
N CYS A 901 20.51 33.48 18.60
CA CYS A 901 21.11 32.93 17.37
C CYS A 901 21.54 34.07 16.45
N ALA A 902 22.71 33.94 15.80
CA ALA A 902 23.28 34.98 14.94
C ALA A 902 22.39 35.30 13.73
#